data_AF-A0A554JFW3-F1
#
_entry.id   AF-A0A554JFW3-F1
#
_cell.length_a   1.000
_cell.length_b   1.000
_cell.length_c   1.000
_cell.angle_alpha   90.00
_cell.angle_beta   90.00
_cell.angle_gamma   90.00
#
_symmetry.space_group_name_H-M   'P 1'
#
loop_
_entity.id
_entity.type
_entity.pdbx_description
1 polymer ?
#
loop_
_entity_poly.entity_id
_entity_poly.type
_entity_poly.pdbx_seq_one_letter_code
_entity_poly.pdbx_strand_id
1 'polypeptide(L)'
;MRKQISVRDHKSINNNCCGWPRRLLNNPLNRAVGAQHRNPNVRRILFVIVQPRERMGEAGEHLASGDYFIGIRDGEALSLAKHRSCVHETHRISRPSSRNVRNGASVKAVAAVLADVVPKVPHGDDDLINLRRERLKEVVEVRFTAVGEKRFRNLFGEGAHAFALTRSEKNQFHTGNCYHEYTSCQSIICIPHSSSSRLGAGRGILRADNKFHCATASLCYHDAMCGITGFVGRGDEQTLHRMVSTIKHRGPDHQGAAVVGQVGLGSTRLAILDRSAAGNQPMTNERGTVRLVFNGEIYNFKELRAELLPRFSFRSRTDTEVILRSYEAYGEKCFERLHGMFAIAIHDVARNLLFLARDRMGKKPLYVGEYGDTFLFGSEVKALREHSAFRGEIDREALREYVQYEYVPTPRSIFRGVRKVSPGSYLRIASGSLREETFWQPSFTADKTLTLSGALRTLDTLLAQSVAERLVADVPVGIFLSGGIDSSAVAYYAVAAGRTAIESFSIGFGERSFNESREAHAVATALGTTHREATLTASDALALLPGIAATFDEPIGDVSVIPTYFLSQFARRHVVVALGGDGADELFAGYPTFQADRLADVYRFLPRLLRKGVESLVSHLPSGTSYFSFDFKLRKFLEGADAPRRYRHARWLGSFPPEVQGELFREPYDVPNPFVHVDERVREASDANEAERTLYLYQRGYLMDEVLVKLDRATMAHALEVRSPFLATSVVEFANRLPYHFKLRGMTTKYLLKKLMKGRLPAAIISRRKQGFTIPLALWLRGPFRELATDVLSPARLAREGFFNPSYVERLLAEHLAERANHAKRLWTLLAFELWYERWGRGGR
;
A
#
# COMPACT_ATOMS: atom_id res chain seq x y z
N MET A 1 10.97 -51.31 -14.66
CA MET A 1 10.18 -52.58 -14.67
C MET A 1 9.32 -52.57 -13.39
N ARG A 2 8.00 -52.86 -13.42
CA ARG A 2 7.35 -54.17 -13.13
C ARG A 2 7.92 -54.85 -11.87
N LYS A 3 7.16 -55.28 -10.84
CA LYS A 3 5.71 -55.34 -10.46
C LYS A 3 5.66 -55.17 -8.91
N GLN A 4 4.62 -54.67 -8.21
CA GLN A 4 3.21 -55.06 -8.08
C GLN A 4 2.96 -56.45 -7.43
N ILE A 5 2.49 -56.47 -6.18
CA ILE A 5 1.90 -57.62 -5.45
C ILE A 5 0.62 -57.13 -4.75
N SER A 6 -0.36 -58.02 -4.51
CA SER A 6 -1.71 -57.63 -4.08
C SER A 6 -2.47 -58.67 -3.23
N VAL A 7 -3.03 -58.20 -2.09
CA VAL A 7 -4.47 -58.30 -1.74
C VAL A 7 -5.07 -59.63 -1.21
N ARG A 8 -5.90 -59.49 -0.13
CA ARG A 8 -6.86 -60.47 0.49
C ARG A 8 -6.29 -61.65 1.31
N ASP A 9 -7.04 -62.26 2.25
CA ASP A 9 -8.24 -61.87 3.04
C ASP A 9 -8.35 -62.77 4.29
N HIS A 10 -9.06 -62.35 5.35
CA HIS A 10 -9.96 -63.22 6.15
C HIS A 10 -10.91 -62.38 7.02
N LYS A 11 -12.08 -62.94 7.40
CA LYS A 11 -13.23 -62.17 7.94
C LYS A 11 -14.19 -63.04 8.79
N SER A 12 -15.19 -62.39 9.40
CA SER A 12 -16.32 -62.93 10.22
C SER A 12 -15.93 -63.30 11.68
N ILE A 13 -16.76 -63.14 12.72
CA ILE A 13 -18.20 -62.72 12.88
C ILE A 13 -18.34 -62.02 14.29
N ASN A 14 -19.40 -61.37 14.82
CA ASN A 14 -20.87 -61.42 14.65
C ASN A 14 -21.63 -60.14 15.20
N ASN A 15 -22.97 -60.18 15.12
CA ASN A 15 -24.08 -59.54 15.90
C ASN A 15 -23.80 -58.60 17.10
N ASN A 16 -24.45 -57.42 17.28
CA ASN A 16 -25.89 -57.02 17.47
C ASN A 16 -26.39 -57.17 18.94
N CYS A 17 -27.27 -56.34 19.57
CA CYS A 17 -28.14 -55.22 19.12
C CYS A 17 -28.68 -54.30 20.29
N CYS A 18 -29.28 -53.13 19.97
CA CYS A 18 -30.24 -52.28 20.78
C CYS A 18 -29.77 -51.57 22.10
N GLY A 19 -30.30 -50.41 22.55
CA GLY A 19 -31.08 -49.32 21.87
C GLY A 19 -31.90 -48.34 22.77
N TRP A 20 -31.64 -47.01 22.72
CA TRP A 20 -32.50 -45.85 23.16
C TRP A 20 -32.88 -45.73 24.67
N PRO A 21 -33.57 -44.67 25.22
CA PRO A 21 -34.09 -43.38 24.68
C PRO A 21 -33.70 -42.09 25.49
N ARG A 22 -34.59 -41.07 25.59
CA ARG A 22 -34.37 -39.64 25.95
C ARG A 22 -34.83 -39.19 27.36
N ARG A 23 -34.21 -38.10 27.88
CA ARG A 23 -34.76 -36.90 28.61
C ARG A 23 -35.40 -37.00 30.02
N LEU A 24 -34.99 -36.00 30.85
CA LEU A 24 -35.72 -35.23 31.90
C LEU A 24 -36.16 -35.92 33.22
N LEU A 25 -35.76 -35.35 34.37
CA LEU A 25 -36.66 -34.78 35.41
C LEU A 25 -35.93 -34.07 36.59
N ASN A 26 -36.72 -33.37 37.42
CA ASN A 26 -36.47 -32.31 38.42
C ASN A 26 -35.53 -32.58 39.63
N ASN A 27 -34.85 -31.52 40.12
CA ASN A 27 -35.08 -30.72 41.38
C ASN A 27 -35.95 -31.34 42.52
N PRO A 28 -35.96 -30.82 43.80
CA PRO A 28 -35.26 -29.64 44.40
C PRO A 28 -34.74 -29.79 45.88
N LEU A 29 -34.16 -28.74 46.49
CA LEU A 29 -34.68 -28.04 47.73
C LEU A 29 -33.69 -27.16 48.54
N ASN A 30 -34.26 -26.11 49.20
CA ASN A 30 -33.84 -25.44 50.46
C ASN A 30 -32.59 -24.53 50.53
N ARG A 31 -32.57 -23.40 51.28
CA ARG A 31 -33.65 -22.52 51.83
C ARG A 31 -33.09 -21.16 52.37
N ALA A 32 -34.00 -20.28 52.80
CA ALA A 32 -33.82 -18.97 53.49
C ALA A 32 -33.23 -17.81 52.62
N VAL A 33 -33.81 -16.60 52.46
CA VAL A 33 -34.85 -15.75 53.10
C VAL A 33 -34.30 -14.63 54.01
N GLY A 34 -34.61 -13.37 53.64
CA GLY A 34 -34.45 -12.13 54.41
C GLY A 34 -34.92 -10.94 53.56
N ALA A 35 -35.67 -9.97 54.12
CA ALA A 35 -36.38 -8.97 53.30
C ALA A 35 -36.72 -7.64 54.00
N GLN A 36 -37.06 -6.64 53.17
CA GLN A 36 -37.85 -5.42 53.43
C GLN A 36 -37.28 -4.22 54.26
N HIS A 37 -37.15 -3.10 53.53
CA HIS A 37 -37.73 -1.77 53.81
C HIS A 37 -37.08 -0.72 54.76
N ARG A 38 -37.32 0.54 54.33
CA ARG A 38 -37.31 1.86 55.00
C ARG A 38 -36.05 2.75 54.92
N ASN A 39 -36.37 4.04 54.88
CA ASN A 39 -35.61 5.30 54.73
C ASN A 39 -36.27 6.26 55.77
N PRO A 40 -35.79 7.49 56.13
CA PRO A 40 -34.59 8.22 55.70
C PRO A 40 -33.82 8.95 56.84
N ASN A 41 -32.87 9.83 56.45
CA ASN A 41 -32.40 11.05 57.14
C ASN A 41 -31.69 10.98 58.52
N VAL A 42 -30.37 11.26 58.53
CA VAL A 42 -29.68 11.98 59.63
C VAL A 42 -28.68 12.99 59.02
N ARG A 43 -28.53 14.17 59.64
CA ARG A 43 -27.60 15.26 59.23
C ARG A 43 -26.27 15.21 59.99
N ARG A 44 -25.15 15.47 59.29
CA ARG A 44 -23.92 16.17 59.76
C ARG A 44 -23.34 16.88 58.52
N ILE A 45 -22.97 18.15 58.45
CA ILE A 45 -22.41 19.13 59.42
C ILE A 45 -21.02 18.74 59.93
N LEU A 46 -20.00 19.44 59.43
CA LEU A 46 -18.83 19.83 60.21
C LEU A 46 -18.31 21.20 59.72
N PHE A 47 -17.72 21.98 60.61
CA PHE A 47 -17.15 23.29 60.36
C PHE A 47 -15.61 23.24 60.38
N VAL A 48 -14.99 24.16 59.63
CA VAL A 48 -13.82 25.00 59.98
C VAL A 48 -12.78 24.46 60.96
N ILE A 49 -11.49 24.52 60.58
CA ILE A 49 -10.41 25.28 61.27
C ILE A 49 -9.16 25.33 60.38
N VAL A 50 -8.60 26.53 60.22
CA VAL A 50 -7.23 26.78 59.71
C VAL A 50 -6.67 27.96 60.50
N GLN A 51 -5.61 27.74 61.29
CA GLN A 51 -4.79 28.73 62.02
C GLN A 51 -3.41 28.08 62.33
N PRO A 52 -2.31 28.84 62.55
CA PRO A 52 -1.15 28.65 61.68
C PRO A 52 0.26 28.75 62.33
N ARG A 53 1.30 28.44 61.53
CA ARG A 53 2.74 28.76 61.73
C ARG A 53 3.35 28.11 63.00
N GLU A 54 4.66 28.12 63.28
CA GLU A 54 5.86 28.87 62.85
C GLU A 54 7.06 27.92 62.62
N ARG A 55 8.30 28.33 62.29
CA ARG A 55 8.92 29.36 61.39
C ARG A 55 10.46 29.24 61.58
N MET A 56 11.25 29.93 60.75
CA MET A 56 12.73 30.07 60.75
C MET A 56 13.50 28.91 60.06
N GLY A 57 14.50 29.17 59.22
CA GLY A 57 15.07 30.44 58.75
C GLY A 57 15.33 30.47 57.23
N GLU A 58 14.96 31.60 56.60
CA GLU A 58 15.84 32.57 55.90
C GLU A 58 16.96 32.08 54.95
N ALA A 59 17.37 32.81 53.90
CA ALA A 59 16.82 33.92 53.09
C ALA A 59 17.81 34.15 51.90
N GLY A 60 17.46 34.69 50.73
CA GLY A 60 16.16 35.06 50.16
C GLY A 60 16.33 35.63 48.73
N GLU A 61 15.20 35.78 48.01
CA GLU A 61 14.82 36.93 47.15
C GLU A 61 15.69 37.33 45.90
N HIS A 62 15.14 37.73 44.74
CA HIS A 62 13.72 37.89 44.33
C HIS A 62 13.52 37.96 42.79
N LEU A 63 12.38 37.43 42.31
CA LEU A 63 11.53 37.86 41.15
C LEU A 63 12.14 37.86 39.71
N ALA A 64 11.39 37.65 38.61
CA ALA A 64 9.94 37.84 38.40
C ALA A 64 9.28 36.93 37.32
N SER A 65 7.97 36.66 37.50
CA SER A 65 6.84 36.51 36.52
C SER A 65 6.96 35.72 35.19
N GLY A 66 5.95 34.87 34.85
CA GLY A 66 5.65 34.58 33.42
C GLY A 66 4.90 33.30 32.98
N ASP A 67 3.80 32.88 33.62
CA ASP A 67 2.48 32.50 33.03
C ASP A 67 2.37 32.16 31.50
N TYR A 68 1.62 31.16 30.98
CA TYR A 68 0.68 30.12 31.48
C TYR A 68 0.65 28.94 30.49
N PHE A 69 0.14 27.76 30.89
CA PHE A 69 -0.78 26.99 30.04
C PHE A 69 -1.77 26.14 30.86
N ILE A 70 -3.00 26.00 30.37
CA ILE A 70 -4.14 25.43 31.12
C ILE A 70 -4.39 23.97 30.71
N GLY A 71 -4.53 23.09 31.70
CA GLY A 71 -5.03 21.71 31.51
C GLY A 71 -6.29 21.46 32.34
N ILE A 72 -7.46 21.47 31.70
CA ILE A 72 -8.74 21.12 32.35
C ILE A 72 -9.04 19.63 32.11
N ARG A 73 -9.46 18.95 33.18
CA ARG A 73 -9.87 17.54 33.15
C ARG A 73 -11.04 17.33 34.09
N ASP A 74 -12.24 17.21 33.52
CA ASP A 74 -13.50 16.71 34.07
C ASP A 74 -14.50 16.64 32.90
N GLY A 75 -15.66 15.99 32.97
CA GLY A 75 -16.30 15.22 34.05
C GLY A 75 -17.70 14.80 33.58
N GLU A 76 -18.29 13.74 34.14
CA GLU A 76 -19.56 13.20 33.61
C GLU A 76 -20.82 13.98 34.03
N ALA A 77 -21.81 13.95 33.13
CA ALA A 77 -23.27 13.95 33.38
C ALA A 77 -23.85 14.81 34.52
N LEU A 78 -24.58 15.87 34.15
CA LEU A 78 -25.55 16.55 35.00
C LEU A 78 -26.97 16.41 34.43
N SER A 79 -27.94 15.95 35.24
CA SER A 79 -29.35 15.85 34.84
C SER A 79 -30.31 16.51 35.83
N LEU A 80 -31.03 17.53 35.33
CA LEU A 80 -32.13 18.25 35.97
C LEU A 80 -33.06 18.74 34.84
N ALA A 81 -34.38 18.81 34.96
CA ALA A 81 -35.31 18.13 35.86
C ALA A 81 -36.68 18.01 35.14
N LYS A 82 -37.61 17.20 35.63
CA LYS A 82 -38.95 17.04 35.02
C LYS A 82 -39.93 18.11 35.47
N HIS A 83 -40.84 18.50 34.59
CA HIS A 83 -42.25 18.68 34.97
C HIS A 83 -43.21 18.10 33.91
N ARG A 84 -44.49 17.97 34.27
CA ARG A 84 -45.57 17.27 33.53
C ARG A 84 -46.12 18.14 32.37
N SER A 85 -46.80 17.63 31.33
CA SER A 85 -48.14 16.99 31.41
C SER A 85 -48.53 16.11 30.19
N CYS A 86 -49.81 15.69 30.16
CA CYS A 86 -50.46 14.68 29.32
C CYS A 86 -50.42 15.00 27.80
N VAL A 87 -50.70 14.06 26.88
CA VAL A 87 -52.05 13.55 26.52
C VAL A 87 -51.96 12.25 25.68
N HIS A 88 -53.04 11.44 25.63
CA HIS A 88 -53.21 10.32 24.69
C HIS A 88 -53.51 10.81 23.26
N GLU A 89 -53.06 10.08 22.23
CA GLU A 89 -54.03 9.47 21.30
C GLU A 89 -53.42 8.38 20.42
N THR A 90 -54.28 7.46 19.98
CA THR A 90 -53.94 6.37 19.05
C THR A 90 -54.85 6.42 17.84
N HIS A 91 -54.30 6.40 16.64
CA HIS A 91 -55.07 5.99 15.46
C HIS A 91 -54.29 5.10 14.49
N ARG A 92 -54.89 3.96 14.16
CA ARG A 92 -54.59 3.20 12.93
C ARG A 92 -55.19 3.94 11.73
N ILE A 93 -54.72 3.66 10.51
CA ILE A 93 -55.60 3.17 9.42
C ILE A 93 -54.82 2.63 8.19
N SER A 94 -55.39 1.56 7.62
CA SER A 94 -55.24 0.91 6.30
C SER A 94 -53.95 1.03 5.42
N ARG A 95 -53.53 -0.12 4.88
CA ARG A 95 -53.00 -0.25 3.51
C ARG A 95 -54.13 -0.05 2.47
N PRO A 96 -53.80 0.25 1.21
CA PRO A 96 -54.36 -0.57 0.12
C PRO A 96 -53.25 -1.24 -0.74
N SER A 97 -53.64 -1.91 -1.83
CA SER A 97 -52.75 -2.79 -2.60
C SER A 97 -53.03 -2.83 -4.10
N SER A 98 -52.03 -3.27 -4.86
CA SER A 98 -52.10 -4.06 -6.11
C SER A 98 -51.95 -3.37 -7.50
N ARG A 99 -51.23 -4.12 -8.37
CA ARG A 99 -51.38 -4.34 -9.84
C ARG A 99 -51.14 -3.21 -10.88
N ASN A 100 -50.05 -3.43 -11.64
CA ASN A 100 -49.96 -3.56 -13.12
C ASN A 100 -50.68 -2.59 -14.09
N VAL A 101 -49.90 -1.76 -14.81
CA VAL A 101 -49.88 -1.52 -16.28
C VAL A 101 -48.42 -1.04 -16.59
N ARG A 102 -47.56 -1.61 -17.46
CA ARG A 102 -47.50 -1.89 -18.92
C ARG A 102 -47.18 -0.68 -19.83
N ASN A 103 -46.23 -0.88 -20.77
CA ASN A 103 -45.79 0.03 -21.86
C ASN A 103 -45.03 1.31 -21.41
N GLY A 104 -44.15 1.96 -22.20
CA GLY A 104 -43.51 1.54 -23.47
C GLY A 104 -42.78 2.69 -24.23
N ALA A 105 -41.68 2.35 -24.94
CA ALA A 105 -40.99 3.11 -26.01
C ALA A 105 -40.16 4.41 -25.72
N SER A 106 -39.14 4.63 -26.59
CA SER A 106 -38.38 5.85 -27.02
C SER A 106 -38.00 6.97 -26.01
N VAL A 107 -36.78 7.56 -25.94
CA VAL A 107 -35.65 7.89 -26.87
C VAL A 107 -35.79 9.25 -27.60
N LYS A 108 -34.74 10.11 -27.48
CA LYS A 108 -34.58 11.55 -27.86
C LYS A 108 -35.27 12.54 -26.87
N ALA A 109 -34.68 13.63 -26.34
CA ALA A 109 -33.80 14.72 -26.82
C ALA A 109 -34.59 15.90 -27.47
N VAL A 110 -34.30 17.20 -27.30
CA VAL A 110 -33.25 17.93 -26.52
C VAL A 110 -33.63 19.42 -26.29
N ALA A 111 -33.15 20.02 -25.19
CA ALA A 111 -32.98 21.48 -24.89
C ALA A 111 -34.16 22.50 -24.76
N ALA A 112 -33.89 23.49 -23.87
CA ALA A 112 -34.33 24.91 -23.81
C ALA A 112 -35.81 25.30 -23.51
N VAL A 113 -35.99 26.09 -22.44
CA VAL A 113 -36.41 27.53 -22.40
C VAL A 113 -35.91 28.13 -21.06
N LEU A 114 -35.80 29.46 -20.93
CA LEU A 114 -35.30 30.20 -19.76
C LEU A 114 -36.34 31.17 -19.17
N ALA A 115 -36.17 31.47 -17.86
CA ALA A 115 -36.59 32.66 -17.11
C ALA A 115 -38.09 33.09 -17.08
N ASP A 116 -38.70 33.05 -15.88
CA ASP A 116 -39.18 34.22 -15.10
C ASP A 116 -40.06 33.75 -13.89
N VAL A 117 -40.48 34.57 -12.91
CA VAL A 117 -39.76 35.47 -11.97
C VAL A 117 -40.81 35.94 -10.91
N VAL A 118 -40.39 36.27 -9.66
CA VAL A 118 -41.24 36.66 -8.49
C VAL A 118 -42.04 35.51 -7.82
N PRO A 119 -41.96 35.38 -6.47
CA PRO A 119 -43.15 35.62 -5.62
C PRO A 119 -42.98 36.84 -4.69
N LYS A 120 -44.10 37.44 -4.27
CA LYS A 120 -44.14 38.66 -3.44
C LYS A 120 -44.10 38.37 -1.94
N VAL A 121 -43.62 39.35 -1.16
CA VAL A 121 -43.77 39.45 0.30
C VAL A 121 -45.05 40.25 0.64
N PRO A 122 -45.77 39.86 1.70
CA PRO A 122 -46.27 40.80 2.71
C PRO A 122 -45.78 40.39 4.11
N HIS A 123 -45.04 41.23 4.84
CA HIS A 123 -45.46 42.41 5.64
C HIS A 123 -45.93 42.07 7.06
N GLY A 124 -45.50 42.89 8.02
CA GLY A 124 -45.52 42.61 9.45
C GLY A 124 -44.44 43.43 10.15
N ASP A 125 -44.68 44.74 10.21
CA ASP A 125 -43.85 45.77 10.85
C ASP A 125 -44.02 45.68 12.40
N ASP A 126 -43.27 46.35 13.29
CA ASP A 126 -42.40 47.52 13.20
C ASP A 126 -41.04 47.28 13.92
N ASP A 127 -39.95 47.97 13.55
CA ASP A 127 -39.55 49.24 14.21
C ASP A 127 -38.22 49.85 13.69
N LEU A 128 -38.08 51.18 13.86
CA LEU A 128 -36.84 51.98 13.82
C LEU A 128 -35.85 51.83 12.64
N ILE A 129 -36.24 52.36 11.47
CA ILE A 129 -35.30 53.11 10.60
C ILE A 129 -35.65 54.60 10.66
N ASN A 130 -34.82 55.42 11.32
CA ASN A 130 -34.76 56.85 11.06
C ASN A 130 -33.48 57.53 11.60
N LEU A 131 -32.45 57.63 10.75
CA LEU A 131 -31.65 58.85 10.52
C LEU A 131 -30.47 58.58 9.58
N ARG A 132 -30.68 58.83 8.27
CA ARG A 132 -29.59 59.08 7.32
C ARG A 132 -29.26 60.57 7.35
N ARG A 133 -27.99 60.95 7.57
CA ARG A 133 -27.16 61.80 6.66
C ARG A 133 -25.91 62.43 7.30
N GLU A 134 -24.83 62.38 6.52
CA GLU A 134 -23.85 63.47 6.28
C GLU A 134 -23.03 64.07 7.44
N ARG A 135 -21.95 63.36 7.82
CA ARG A 135 -20.55 63.86 7.74
C ARG A 135 -19.72 62.70 7.14
N LEU A 136 -18.99 62.77 6.02
CA LEU A 136 -17.98 63.72 5.50
C LEU A 136 -16.74 63.78 6.43
N LYS A 137 -15.48 63.56 5.97
CA LYS A 137 -14.91 63.62 4.59
C LYS A 137 -13.58 62.83 4.47
N GLU A 138 -13.24 62.40 3.23
CA GLU A 138 -11.87 62.21 2.65
C GLU A 138 -10.91 61.14 3.27
N VAL A 139 -10.00 60.44 2.55
CA VAL A 139 -9.58 60.32 1.12
C VAL A 139 -8.94 58.89 0.95
N VAL A 140 -9.29 58.01 -0.01
CA VAL A 140 -9.06 58.00 -1.49
C VAL A 140 -7.57 57.74 -1.85
N GLU A 141 -7.14 56.82 -2.73
CA GLU A 141 -7.69 55.61 -3.41
C GLU A 141 -6.46 54.75 -3.86
N VAL A 142 -6.39 53.78 -4.81
CA VAL A 142 -7.24 53.33 -5.93
C VAL A 142 -6.99 51.84 -6.28
N ARG A 143 -7.81 51.25 -7.16
CA ARG A 143 -7.49 50.05 -7.96
C ARG A 143 -7.79 50.28 -9.44
N PHE A 144 -7.10 49.57 -10.35
CA PHE A 144 -7.64 49.33 -11.69
C PHE A 144 -7.50 47.87 -12.14
N THR A 145 -8.49 47.43 -12.92
CA THR A 145 -8.62 46.10 -13.52
C THR A 145 -9.17 46.26 -14.93
N ALA A 146 -8.66 45.51 -15.91
CA ALA A 146 -9.29 45.41 -17.23
C ALA A 146 -9.10 44.01 -17.85
N VAL A 147 -10.12 43.60 -18.61
CA VAL A 147 -10.17 42.36 -19.41
C VAL A 147 -9.30 42.54 -20.67
N GLY A 148 -8.70 41.46 -21.19
CA GLY A 148 -7.81 41.49 -22.36
C GLY A 148 -8.41 40.93 -23.64
N GLU A 149 -7.65 41.01 -24.75
CA GLU A 149 -7.98 40.34 -26.01
C GLU A 149 -6.73 39.84 -26.79
N LYS A 150 -6.91 39.40 -28.04
CA LYS A 150 -5.91 38.68 -28.86
C LYS A 150 -5.00 39.61 -29.66
N ARG A 151 -3.79 39.11 -29.96
CA ARG A 151 -2.83 39.55 -30.99
C ARG A 151 -2.34 41.02 -30.87
N PHE A 152 -1.03 41.18 -30.72
CA PHE A 152 -0.21 41.64 -31.85
C PHE A 152 1.22 41.09 -31.71
N ARG A 153 2.02 41.12 -32.79
CA ARG A 153 3.39 40.59 -32.86
C ARG A 153 4.24 41.56 -33.68
N ASN A 154 5.48 41.82 -33.24
CA ASN A 154 6.44 42.79 -33.82
C ASN A 154 5.97 44.25 -33.62
N LEU A 155 6.80 45.19 -33.19
CA LEU A 155 7.87 45.82 -33.99
C LEU A 155 8.81 46.65 -33.08
N PHE A 156 10.13 46.54 -33.33
CA PHE A 156 11.23 47.31 -32.68
C PHE A 156 11.40 47.13 -31.15
N GLY A 157 12.61 47.29 -30.57
CA GLY A 157 13.93 47.40 -31.19
C GLY A 157 14.91 48.19 -30.31
N GLU A 158 15.99 47.54 -29.84
CA GLU A 158 17.15 48.14 -29.14
C GLU A 158 16.83 48.84 -27.78
N GLY A 159 17.76 49.08 -26.85
CA GLY A 159 19.15 48.61 -26.73
C GLY A 159 19.99 49.52 -25.82
N ALA A 160 20.21 49.15 -24.55
CA ALA A 160 21.09 49.90 -23.63
C ALA A 160 21.65 49.06 -22.47
N HIS A 161 22.88 49.36 -22.04
CA HIS A 161 23.52 48.81 -20.83
C HIS A 161 23.53 49.85 -19.69
N ALA A 162 23.47 49.40 -18.44
CA ALA A 162 24.03 50.12 -17.29
C ALA A 162 24.48 49.15 -16.19
N PHE A 163 25.68 49.39 -15.63
CA PHE A 163 26.18 48.75 -14.42
C PHE A 163 25.98 49.69 -13.23
N ALA A 164 25.66 49.18 -12.05
CA ALA A 164 25.82 49.90 -10.79
C ALA A 164 26.19 48.93 -9.67
N LEU A 165 27.35 49.17 -9.03
CA LEU A 165 27.81 48.49 -7.83
C LEU A 165 27.92 49.52 -6.71
N THR A 166 27.40 49.20 -5.53
CA THR A 166 27.75 49.88 -4.28
C THR A 166 28.09 48.85 -3.20
N ARG A 167 29.08 49.17 -2.37
CA ARG A 167 29.55 48.36 -1.24
C ARG A 167 29.06 48.98 0.07
N SER A 168 28.94 48.17 1.11
CA SER A 168 29.02 48.61 2.50
C SER A 168 30.00 47.74 3.31
N GLU A 169 31.22 48.25 3.42
CA GLU A 169 32.08 48.28 4.63
C GLU A 169 32.61 47.00 5.32
N LYS A 170 33.73 47.24 6.02
CA LYS A 170 34.56 46.34 6.84
C LYS A 170 33.97 46.29 8.28
N ASN A 171 34.46 45.57 9.30
CA ASN A 171 35.74 44.90 9.60
C ASN A 171 35.43 43.76 10.64
N GLN A 172 36.32 43.07 11.39
CA GLN A 172 37.77 43.15 11.64
C GLN A 172 38.37 41.73 11.83
N PHE A 173 38.84 41.37 13.04
CA PHE A 173 39.57 40.14 13.39
C PHE A 173 39.37 39.80 14.88
N HIS A 174 39.36 38.51 15.25
CA HIS A 174 40.36 37.93 16.16
C HIS A 174 40.38 36.39 16.13
N THR A 175 41.29 35.79 16.90
CA THR A 175 41.83 34.43 16.73
C THR A 175 41.76 33.61 18.00
N GLY A 176 41.47 32.30 17.90
CA GLY A 176 41.58 31.35 19.01
C GLY A 176 41.63 29.91 18.52
N ASN A 177 42.63 29.14 18.96
CA ASN A 177 42.81 27.72 18.60
C ASN A 177 41.97 26.80 19.50
N CYS A 178 41.50 25.65 18.98
CA CYS A 178 41.92 24.33 19.50
C CYS A 178 41.32 23.12 18.76
N TYR A 179 42.20 22.16 18.43
CA TYR A 179 41.99 20.73 18.13
C TYR A 179 41.09 20.27 16.95
N HIS A 180 41.56 19.19 16.30
CA HIS A 180 40.96 18.57 15.11
C HIS A 180 40.10 17.36 15.48
N GLU A 181 38.94 17.23 14.84
CA GLU A 181 38.37 15.93 14.46
C GLU A 181 38.63 15.68 12.97
N TYR A 182 39.02 14.46 12.60
CA TYR A 182 39.32 14.09 11.21
C TYR A 182 38.06 13.60 10.49
N THR A 183 37.49 14.45 9.63
CA THR A 183 36.56 14.02 8.56
C THR A 183 37.25 14.16 7.19
N SER A 184 37.83 13.05 6.71
CA SER A 184 38.52 13.02 5.41
C SER A 184 37.54 12.79 4.25
N CYS A 185 37.12 13.86 3.57
CA CYS A 185 36.41 13.77 2.30
C CYS A 185 37.39 13.59 1.11
N GLN A 186 37.08 12.60 0.26
CA GLN A 186 37.45 12.47 -1.16
C GLN A 186 38.81 13.03 -1.62
N SER A 187 39.83 12.16 -1.70
CA SER A 187 40.99 12.39 -2.57
C SER A 187 40.68 11.91 -4.00
N ILE A 188 40.45 12.84 -4.94
CA ILE A 188 40.37 12.51 -6.37
C ILE A 188 41.80 12.38 -6.91
N ILE A 189 42.25 11.15 -7.16
CA ILE A 189 43.55 10.89 -7.80
C ILE A 189 43.36 10.94 -9.33
N CYS A 190 43.75 12.05 -9.94
CA CYS A 190 43.84 12.17 -11.39
C CYS A 190 45.09 11.45 -11.90
N ILE A 191 44.93 10.29 -12.55
CA ILE A 191 46.01 9.62 -13.28
C ILE A 191 46.10 10.22 -14.69
N PRO A 192 47.23 10.85 -15.08
CA PRO A 192 47.38 11.43 -16.41
C PRO A 192 47.75 10.36 -17.43
N HIS A 193 46.81 9.98 -18.31
CA HIS A 193 47.17 9.20 -19.49
C HIS A 193 47.76 10.10 -20.58
N SER A 194 49.05 9.88 -20.89
CA SER A 194 49.78 10.57 -21.93
C SER A 194 49.20 10.29 -23.32
N SER A 195 49.21 11.31 -24.17
CA SER A 195 48.80 11.18 -25.57
C SER A 195 49.86 10.46 -26.40
N SER A 196 49.41 9.65 -27.36
CA SER A 196 50.19 9.29 -28.54
C SER A 196 49.32 9.50 -29.78
N SER A 197 49.93 10.00 -30.85
CA SER A 197 49.23 10.62 -31.97
C SER A 197 49.11 9.70 -33.19
N ARG A 198 48.06 9.91 -33.98
CA ARG A 198 48.19 10.10 -35.44
C ARG A 198 46.98 10.79 -36.07
N LEU A 199 47.25 11.48 -37.17
CA LEU A 199 46.39 12.46 -37.82
C LEU A 199 45.31 11.82 -38.70
N GLY A 200 44.17 12.49 -38.80
CA GLY A 200 43.12 12.24 -39.80
C GLY A 200 42.17 13.44 -39.87
N ALA A 201 42.45 14.39 -40.76
CA ALA A 201 41.77 15.69 -40.75
C ALA A 201 40.49 15.71 -41.60
N GLY A 202 39.38 16.16 -41.01
CA GLY A 202 38.12 16.48 -41.70
C GLY A 202 37.44 17.66 -41.01
N ARG A 203 37.10 18.73 -41.76
CA ARG A 203 36.53 19.95 -41.19
C ARG A 203 35.02 19.84 -41.02
N GLY A 204 34.51 20.21 -39.84
CA GLY A 204 33.08 20.39 -39.58
C GLY A 204 32.85 21.31 -38.38
N ILE A 205 32.72 22.62 -38.62
CA ILE A 205 32.48 23.61 -37.57
C ILE A 205 30.96 23.79 -37.40
N LEU A 206 30.42 23.34 -36.27
CA LEU A 206 29.18 23.88 -35.69
C LEU A 206 29.43 24.20 -34.22
N ARG A 207 28.97 25.37 -33.78
CA ARG A 207 29.10 25.83 -32.40
C ARG A 207 28.07 25.12 -31.52
N ALA A 208 28.49 24.60 -30.38
CA ALA A 208 27.59 24.20 -29.30
C ALA A 208 27.59 25.29 -28.22
N ASP A 209 26.49 26.02 -28.10
CA ASP A 209 26.28 27.00 -27.02
C ASP A 209 25.98 26.28 -25.71
N ASN A 210 27.02 25.71 -25.09
CA ASN A 210 26.95 24.95 -23.84
C ASN A 210 26.66 25.87 -22.63
N LYS A 211 25.40 26.29 -22.49
CA LYS A 211 24.85 26.81 -21.23
C LYS A 211 24.69 25.67 -20.21
N PHE A 212 25.81 25.20 -19.65
CA PHE A 212 25.84 24.29 -18.51
C PHE A 212 25.04 24.88 -17.34
N HIS A 213 23.80 24.41 -17.15
CA HIS A 213 23.09 24.60 -15.90
C HIS A 213 23.70 23.66 -14.87
N CYS A 214 24.47 24.21 -13.94
CA CYS A 214 25.06 23.45 -12.84
C CYS A 214 23.97 23.03 -11.86
N ALA A 215 23.34 21.88 -12.10
CA ALA A 215 22.26 21.33 -11.29
C ALA A 215 22.77 20.70 -9.96
N THR A 216 23.66 21.40 -9.26
CA THR A 216 24.26 20.96 -7.99
C THR A 216 23.46 21.47 -6.80
N ALA A 217 22.31 20.84 -6.55
CA ALA A 217 21.53 21.01 -5.32
C ALA A 217 20.99 19.66 -4.83
N SER A 218 21.90 18.68 -4.67
CA SER A 218 21.60 17.40 -4.02
C SER A 218 21.43 17.60 -2.51
N LEU A 219 20.31 18.22 -2.13
CA LEU A 219 19.89 18.35 -0.73
C LEU A 219 19.62 16.95 -0.16
N CYS A 220 20.51 16.51 0.72
CA CYS A 220 20.42 15.25 1.43
C CYS A 220 19.28 15.28 2.47
N TYR A 221 18.03 15.19 2.00
CA TYR A 221 16.88 15.05 2.89
C TYR A 221 16.82 13.64 3.48
N HIS A 222 17.11 13.56 4.78
CA HIS A 222 16.81 12.40 5.62
C HIS A 222 15.29 12.31 5.81
N ASP A 223 14.70 11.14 5.60
CA ASP A 223 13.33 10.82 6.04
C ASP A 223 13.12 9.29 6.05
N ALA A 224 12.25 8.77 6.95
CA ALA A 224 12.40 7.41 7.50
C ALA A 224 11.21 6.42 7.53
N MET A 225 11.52 5.10 7.45
CA MET A 225 10.70 3.90 7.75
C MET A 225 11.59 2.72 8.31
N CYS A 226 11.23 1.42 8.20
CA CYS A 226 12.05 0.29 8.71
C CYS A 226 12.54 -0.75 7.65
N GLY A 227 13.65 -1.43 7.96
CA GLY A 227 14.24 -2.51 7.16
C GLY A 227 15.14 -3.44 7.98
N ILE A 228 15.23 -4.72 7.61
CA ILE A 228 16.10 -5.72 8.26
C ILE A 228 17.00 -6.44 7.26
N THR A 229 18.16 -6.93 7.71
CA THR A 229 19.06 -7.78 6.93
C THR A 229 20.00 -8.59 7.83
N GLY A 230 20.68 -9.60 7.30
CA GLY A 230 21.66 -10.37 8.06
C GLY A 230 22.08 -11.67 7.39
N PHE A 231 22.80 -12.50 8.13
CA PHE A 231 23.32 -13.78 7.66
C PHE A 231 23.43 -14.82 8.78
N VAL A 232 23.55 -16.10 8.39
CA VAL A 232 24.03 -17.22 9.20
C VAL A 232 25.17 -17.90 8.43
N GLY A 233 26.27 -18.22 9.10
CA GLY A 233 27.44 -18.89 8.50
C GLY A 233 28.60 -17.91 8.32
N ARG A 234 29.23 -17.91 7.13
CA ARG A 234 30.32 -16.99 6.83
C ARG A 234 29.82 -15.55 6.74
N GLY A 235 30.44 -14.63 7.47
CA GLY A 235 30.22 -13.19 7.39
C GLY A 235 30.89 -12.46 8.56
N ASP A 236 31.04 -11.14 8.47
CA ASP A 236 31.65 -10.29 9.50
C ASP A 236 30.86 -8.99 9.72
N GLU A 237 31.24 -8.22 10.75
CA GLU A 237 30.57 -6.97 11.12
C GLU A 237 30.71 -5.89 10.05
N GLN A 238 31.87 -5.80 9.37
CA GLN A 238 32.06 -4.87 8.25
C GLN A 238 31.10 -5.19 7.09
N THR A 239 30.90 -6.48 6.80
CA THR A 239 29.94 -6.95 5.80
C THR A 239 28.51 -6.65 6.25
N LEU A 240 28.16 -6.90 7.50
CA LEU A 240 26.85 -6.55 8.04
C LEU A 240 26.56 -5.05 7.93
N HIS A 241 27.55 -4.18 8.19
CA HIS A 241 27.43 -2.73 7.99
C HIS A 241 27.21 -2.35 6.52
N ARG A 242 27.86 -3.01 5.55
CA ARG A 242 27.56 -2.80 4.12
C ARG A 242 26.11 -3.22 3.80
N MET A 243 25.70 -4.40 4.22
CA MET A 243 24.31 -4.88 4.03
C MET A 243 23.29 -3.87 4.59
N VAL A 244 23.50 -3.39 5.82
CA VAL A 244 22.66 -2.38 6.50
C VAL A 244 22.69 -1.00 5.80
N SER A 245 23.80 -0.60 5.17
CA SER A 245 23.87 0.71 4.50
C SER A 245 22.99 0.78 3.25
N THR A 246 22.87 -0.31 2.49
CA THR A 246 22.05 -0.37 1.26
C THR A 246 20.55 -0.22 1.50
N ILE A 247 20.09 -0.45 2.74
CA ILE A 247 18.69 -0.28 3.17
C ILE A 247 18.50 0.96 4.05
N LYS A 248 19.44 1.92 4.05
CA LYS A 248 19.30 3.18 4.81
C LYS A 248 18.13 4.05 4.34
N HIS A 249 17.78 4.03 3.04
CA HIS A 249 16.55 4.67 2.55
C HIS A 249 15.31 4.08 3.21
N ARG A 250 15.35 2.79 3.57
CA ARG A 250 14.28 2.21 4.37
C ARG A 250 14.21 2.87 5.74
N GLY A 251 15.33 3.04 6.47
CA GLY A 251 15.34 3.61 7.82
C GLY A 251 16.61 4.38 8.27
N PRO A 252 16.65 5.72 8.10
CA PRO A 252 17.73 6.59 8.53
C PRO A 252 17.60 7.17 9.95
N ASP A 253 16.53 6.94 10.73
CA ASP A 253 16.44 7.46 12.13
C ASP A 253 17.49 6.77 13.02
N HIS A 254 17.73 5.48 12.81
CA HIS A 254 18.77 4.71 13.48
C HIS A 254 19.22 3.53 12.61
N GLN A 255 20.52 3.23 12.62
CA GLN A 255 21.10 2.04 12.01
C GLN A 255 21.80 1.22 13.09
N GLY A 256 21.58 -0.09 13.10
CA GLY A 256 22.20 -1.00 14.07
C GLY A 256 22.61 -2.32 13.43
N ALA A 257 23.65 -2.91 13.99
CA ALA A 257 24.23 -4.19 13.59
C ALA A 257 24.71 -4.93 14.85
N ALA A 258 24.66 -6.25 14.84
CA ALA A 258 25.30 -7.11 15.83
C ALA A 258 25.63 -8.47 15.22
N VAL A 259 26.87 -8.92 15.37
CA VAL A 259 27.30 -10.29 15.03
C VAL A 259 27.50 -11.09 16.32
N VAL A 260 26.90 -12.28 16.41
CA VAL A 260 27.00 -13.17 17.57
C VAL A 260 27.20 -14.60 17.08
N GLY A 261 28.35 -15.19 17.38
CA GLY A 261 28.74 -16.47 16.80
C GLY A 261 28.82 -16.37 15.27
N GLN A 262 28.02 -17.18 14.57
CA GLN A 262 27.92 -17.15 13.10
C GLN A 262 26.70 -16.37 12.59
N VAL A 263 25.98 -15.63 13.44
CA VAL A 263 24.73 -14.94 13.07
C VAL A 263 24.91 -13.43 13.13
N GLY A 264 24.75 -12.76 11.98
CA GLY A 264 24.67 -11.31 11.88
C GLY A 264 23.21 -10.83 11.82
N LEU A 265 22.80 -9.91 12.70
CA LEU A 265 21.51 -9.23 12.66
C LEU A 265 21.72 -7.72 12.43
N GLY A 266 21.15 -7.19 11.36
CA GLY A 266 21.22 -5.77 10.98
C GLY A 266 19.84 -5.15 10.76
N SER A 267 19.70 -3.87 11.10
CA SER A 267 18.43 -3.15 11.03
C SER A 267 18.61 -1.66 10.76
N THR A 268 17.68 -1.11 9.99
CA THR A 268 17.47 0.31 9.73
C THR A 268 16.08 0.68 10.25
N ARG A 269 15.96 1.75 11.05
CA ARG A 269 14.76 2.07 11.84
C ARG A 269 14.11 3.40 11.43
N LEU A 270 12.80 3.47 11.64
CA LEU A 270 11.99 4.66 11.88
C LEU A 270 11.38 4.56 13.26
N ALA A 271 11.32 5.70 13.94
CA ALA A 271 10.65 5.84 15.20
C ALA A 271 9.18 6.30 15.00
N ILE A 272 8.28 5.36 14.63
CA ILE A 272 6.82 5.58 14.64
C ILE A 272 6.29 5.59 16.06
N LEU A 273 6.66 4.55 16.83
CA LEU A 273 6.31 4.36 18.23
C LEU A 273 7.58 4.42 19.07
N ASP A 274 7.50 5.10 20.21
CA ASP A 274 8.58 5.30 21.17
C ASP A 274 9.89 5.79 20.50
N ARG A 275 9.95 7.10 20.23
CA ARG A 275 11.09 7.72 19.55
C ARG A 275 12.39 7.75 20.38
N SER A 276 12.44 7.09 21.54
CA SER A 276 13.64 6.94 22.35
C SER A 276 14.58 5.84 21.81
N ALA A 277 15.81 5.83 22.33
CA ALA A 277 16.79 4.78 22.08
C ALA A 277 16.38 3.41 22.66
N ALA A 278 15.41 3.34 23.59
CA ALA A 278 14.91 2.08 24.12
C ALA A 278 14.18 1.23 23.06
N GLY A 279 13.75 1.85 21.96
CA GLY A 279 13.18 1.16 20.79
C GLY A 279 14.19 0.79 19.70
N ASN A 280 15.50 1.00 19.91
CA ASN A 280 16.51 0.70 18.90
C ASN A 280 16.72 -0.80 18.70
N GLN A 281 17.22 -1.14 17.52
CA GLN A 281 17.43 -2.52 17.07
C GLN A 281 18.88 -2.71 16.57
N PRO A 282 19.48 -3.92 16.67
CA PRO A 282 18.91 -5.16 17.22
C PRO A 282 18.58 -5.08 18.72
N MET A 283 17.34 -5.40 19.07
CA MET A 283 16.87 -5.37 20.46
C MET A 283 17.26 -6.68 21.16
N THR A 284 17.64 -6.63 22.43
CA THR A 284 18.07 -7.80 23.22
C THR A 284 17.27 -7.92 24.51
N ASN A 285 17.07 -9.16 24.98
CA ASN A 285 16.64 -9.39 26.36
C ASN A 285 17.76 -9.12 27.37
N GLU A 286 17.42 -9.05 28.67
CA GLU A 286 18.35 -8.75 29.76
C GLU A 286 19.60 -9.62 29.82
N ARG A 287 19.46 -10.89 29.40
CA ARG A 287 20.52 -11.89 29.50
C ARG A 287 21.42 -11.95 28.28
N GLY A 288 21.13 -11.17 27.22
CA GLY A 288 21.85 -11.27 25.96
C GLY A 288 21.64 -12.61 25.24
N THR A 289 20.60 -13.37 25.56
CA THR A 289 20.34 -14.72 25.02
C THR A 289 19.38 -14.72 23.83
N VAL A 290 18.53 -13.70 23.70
CA VAL A 290 17.62 -13.53 22.56
C VAL A 290 17.80 -12.13 21.97
N ARG A 291 17.99 -12.05 20.64
CA ARG A 291 18.07 -10.80 19.87
C ARG A 291 17.04 -10.75 18.75
N LEU A 292 16.51 -9.57 18.48
CA LEU A 292 15.42 -9.31 17.55
C LEU A 292 15.76 -8.13 16.61
N VAL A 293 15.51 -8.31 15.32
CA VAL A 293 15.30 -7.20 14.36
C VAL A 293 13.94 -7.34 13.68
N PHE A 294 13.31 -6.20 13.39
CA PHE A 294 11.90 -6.11 13.01
C PHE A 294 11.62 -4.91 12.10
N ASN A 295 11.00 -5.19 10.95
CA ASN A 295 10.44 -4.21 10.02
C ASN A 295 8.92 -4.42 9.97
N GLY A 296 8.14 -3.51 10.56
CA GLY A 296 6.70 -3.64 10.64
C GLY A 296 6.04 -2.78 11.72
N GLU A 297 4.79 -3.15 12.03
CA GLU A 297 3.96 -2.62 13.13
C GLU A 297 3.03 -3.75 13.63
N ILE A 298 2.98 -3.98 14.95
CA ILE A 298 2.07 -4.94 15.60
C ILE A 298 0.91 -4.21 16.28
N TYR A 299 -0.21 -4.10 15.58
CA TYR A 299 -1.40 -3.37 16.02
C TYR A 299 -1.98 -3.83 17.38
N ASN A 300 -1.81 -5.10 17.77
CA ASN A 300 -2.26 -5.63 19.07
C ASN A 300 -1.18 -5.63 20.18
N PHE A 301 -0.16 -4.77 20.07
CA PHE A 301 0.92 -4.72 21.05
C PHE A 301 0.47 -4.34 22.47
N LYS A 302 -0.63 -3.58 22.62
CA LYS A 302 -1.13 -3.13 23.92
C LYS A 302 -1.78 -4.28 24.69
N GLU A 303 -2.56 -5.09 24.00
CA GLU A 303 -3.21 -6.29 24.48
C GLU A 303 -2.17 -7.33 24.88
N LEU A 304 -1.22 -7.64 23.99
CA LEU A 304 -0.12 -8.56 24.26
C LEU A 304 0.77 -8.06 25.41
N ARG A 305 1.04 -6.75 25.52
CA ARG A 305 1.76 -6.19 26.66
C ARG A 305 1.00 -6.39 27.98
N ALA A 306 -0.31 -6.21 27.99
CA ALA A 306 -1.14 -6.44 29.17
C ALA A 306 -1.11 -7.91 29.62
N GLU A 307 -1.12 -8.87 28.68
CA GLU A 307 -0.94 -10.30 28.96
C GLU A 307 0.44 -10.64 29.52
N LEU A 308 1.48 -9.91 29.11
CA LEU A 308 2.89 -10.21 29.41
C LEU A 308 3.44 -9.47 30.63
N LEU A 309 2.85 -8.33 31.04
CA LEU A 309 3.25 -7.56 32.22
C LEU A 309 3.36 -8.39 33.52
N PRO A 310 2.50 -9.38 33.82
CA PRO A 310 2.65 -10.24 34.99
C PRO A 310 3.86 -11.19 34.95
N ARG A 311 4.54 -11.32 33.79
CA ARG A 311 5.67 -12.24 33.58
C ARG A 311 6.98 -11.53 33.22
N PHE A 312 6.92 -10.31 32.67
CA PHE A 312 8.09 -9.59 32.14
C PHE A 312 8.04 -8.10 32.45
N SER A 313 9.18 -7.53 32.83
CA SER A 313 9.42 -6.09 32.84
C SER A 313 9.59 -5.56 31.41
N PHE A 314 9.13 -4.32 31.18
CA PHE A 314 9.27 -3.63 29.91
C PHE A 314 10.07 -2.34 30.07
N ARG A 315 11.04 -2.12 29.17
CA ARG A 315 12.01 -1.02 29.17
C ARG A 315 11.64 0.09 28.19
N SER A 316 10.80 -0.22 27.19
CA SER A 316 10.34 0.65 26.12
C SER A 316 8.81 0.80 26.12
N ARG A 317 8.29 1.51 25.11
CA ARG A 317 6.87 1.49 24.71
C ARG A 317 6.66 0.96 23.28
N THR A 318 7.69 0.41 22.66
CA THR A 318 7.60 -0.23 21.34
C THR A 318 6.77 -1.51 21.36
N ASP A 319 6.25 -1.85 20.19
CA ASP A 319 5.79 -3.19 19.85
C ASP A 319 6.95 -4.20 19.69
N THR A 320 8.13 -3.73 19.31
CA THR A 320 9.36 -4.53 19.16
C THR A 320 9.68 -5.30 20.44
N GLU A 321 9.60 -4.66 21.61
CA GLU A 321 9.80 -5.36 22.89
C GLU A 321 8.67 -6.34 23.19
N VAL A 322 7.44 -6.07 22.74
CA VAL A 322 6.30 -6.99 22.87
C VAL A 322 6.50 -8.25 22.02
N ILE A 323 7.11 -8.15 20.84
CA ILE A 323 7.53 -9.32 20.03
C ILE A 323 8.57 -10.14 20.81
N LEU A 324 9.60 -9.49 21.35
CA LEU A 324 10.67 -10.14 22.12
C LEU A 324 10.10 -10.91 23.33
N ARG A 325 9.27 -10.26 24.16
CA ARG A 325 8.62 -10.91 25.31
C ARG A 325 7.62 -11.99 24.88
N SER A 326 6.94 -11.83 23.74
CA SER A 326 6.05 -12.87 23.21
C SER A 326 6.84 -14.13 22.83
N TYR A 327 8.05 -13.99 22.27
CA TYR A 327 8.93 -15.13 22.00
C TYR A 327 9.42 -15.78 23.32
N GLU A 328 9.87 -15.00 24.30
CA GLU A 328 10.24 -15.55 25.62
C GLU A 328 9.07 -16.24 26.34
N ALA A 329 7.83 -15.82 26.07
CA ALA A 329 6.62 -16.34 26.70
C ALA A 329 6.05 -17.61 26.04
N TYR A 330 6.21 -17.75 24.72
CA TYR A 330 5.48 -18.72 23.88
C TYR A 330 6.35 -19.45 22.83
N GLY A 331 7.62 -19.10 22.70
CA GLY A 331 8.52 -19.58 21.64
C GLY A 331 8.00 -19.21 20.24
N GLU A 332 8.24 -20.10 19.28
CA GLU A 332 7.76 -20.03 17.89
C GLU A 332 6.24 -19.81 17.74
N LYS A 333 5.42 -20.13 18.75
CA LYS A 333 3.97 -19.84 18.75
C LYS A 333 3.63 -18.37 18.96
N CYS A 334 4.62 -17.50 19.20
CA CYS A 334 4.38 -16.05 19.27
C CYS A 334 3.81 -15.49 17.96
N PHE A 335 4.23 -16.01 16.80
CA PHE A 335 3.82 -15.51 15.47
C PHE A 335 2.31 -15.67 15.22
N GLU A 336 1.67 -16.69 15.81
CA GLU A 336 0.21 -16.85 15.80
C GLU A 336 -0.50 -15.67 16.50
N ARG A 337 0.08 -15.13 17.58
CA ARG A 337 -0.53 -14.05 18.41
C ARG A 337 -0.32 -12.64 17.84
N LEU A 338 0.69 -12.42 17.00
CA LEU A 338 1.02 -11.10 16.45
C LEU A 338 0.00 -10.67 15.37
N HIS A 339 -0.76 -9.60 15.62
CA HIS A 339 -1.64 -8.99 14.61
C HIS A 339 -0.99 -7.73 14.05
N GLY A 340 -0.47 -7.80 12.82
CA GLY A 340 0.36 -6.71 12.30
C GLY A 340 0.60 -6.73 10.80
N MET A 341 1.68 -6.06 10.43
CA MET A 341 2.43 -6.25 9.19
C MET A 341 3.90 -6.33 9.56
N PHE A 342 4.63 -7.34 9.11
CA PHE A 342 5.93 -7.65 9.70
C PHE A 342 6.83 -8.54 8.84
N ALA A 343 8.12 -8.20 8.88
CA ALA A 343 9.25 -9.10 8.68
C ALA A 343 10.08 -9.08 9.97
N ILE A 344 10.30 -10.26 10.56
CA ILE A 344 10.95 -10.45 11.87
C ILE A 344 12.14 -11.40 11.69
N ALA A 345 13.26 -11.10 12.34
CA ALA A 345 14.34 -12.06 12.57
C ALA A 345 14.68 -12.15 14.07
N ILE A 346 14.60 -13.36 14.66
CA ILE A 346 14.89 -13.63 16.07
C ILE A 346 16.04 -14.65 16.16
N HIS A 347 17.17 -14.22 16.72
CA HIS A 347 18.28 -15.11 17.07
C HIS A 347 18.17 -15.51 18.55
N ASP A 348 17.88 -16.77 18.81
CA ASP A 348 18.00 -17.40 20.12
C ASP A 348 19.38 -18.07 20.23
N VAL A 349 20.28 -17.44 20.98
CA VAL A 349 21.67 -17.88 21.17
C VAL A 349 21.73 -19.15 22.02
N ALA A 350 20.80 -19.32 22.96
CA ALA A 350 20.77 -20.47 23.87
C ALA A 350 20.30 -21.76 23.17
N ARG A 351 19.40 -21.63 22.18
CA ARG A 351 18.95 -22.73 21.30
C ARG A 351 19.81 -22.87 20.04
N ASN A 352 20.69 -21.91 19.74
CA ASN A 352 21.39 -21.75 18.46
C ASN A 352 20.44 -21.79 17.24
N LEU A 353 19.39 -20.95 17.29
CA LEU A 353 18.34 -20.87 16.27
C LEU A 353 18.20 -19.44 15.73
N LEU A 354 18.04 -19.32 14.41
CA LEU A 354 17.49 -18.11 13.80
C LEU A 354 16.09 -18.41 13.26
N PHE A 355 15.10 -17.62 13.69
CA PHE A 355 13.75 -17.61 13.11
C PHE A 355 13.59 -16.40 12.18
N LEU A 356 13.01 -16.61 10.99
CA LEU A 356 12.69 -15.55 10.01
C LEU A 356 11.19 -15.59 9.69
N ALA A 357 10.37 -14.69 10.23
CA ALA A 357 8.91 -14.73 10.11
C ALA A 357 8.34 -13.58 9.27
N ARG A 358 7.34 -13.89 8.41
CA ARG A 358 6.67 -12.93 7.54
C ARG A 358 5.16 -12.90 7.81
N ASP A 359 4.56 -11.72 7.79
CA ASP A 359 3.14 -11.55 8.13
C ASP A 359 2.17 -12.30 7.21
N ARG A 360 0.96 -12.53 7.74
CA ARG A 360 -0.14 -13.28 7.14
C ARG A 360 -0.42 -12.98 5.66
N MET A 361 -0.34 -11.70 5.26
CA MET A 361 -0.64 -11.26 3.89
C MET A 361 0.61 -10.88 3.08
N GLY A 362 1.80 -10.94 3.70
CA GLY A 362 3.08 -10.66 3.04
C GLY A 362 3.36 -9.19 2.78
N LYS A 363 2.69 -8.30 3.53
CA LYS A 363 2.76 -6.84 3.34
C LYS A 363 4.19 -6.32 3.46
N LYS A 364 4.97 -6.89 4.38
CA LYS A 364 6.41 -6.62 4.48
C LYS A 364 7.23 -7.65 3.69
N PRO A 365 8.22 -7.21 2.91
CA PRO A 365 9.07 -8.11 2.15
C PRO A 365 10.08 -8.81 3.05
N LEU A 366 10.36 -10.07 2.75
CA LEU A 366 11.41 -10.86 3.39
C LEU A 366 11.93 -11.89 2.38
N TYR A 367 13.22 -11.78 2.07
CA TYR A 367 13.96 -12.69 1.20
C TYR A 367 14.93 -13.52 2.03
N VAL A 368 15.19 -14.75 1.59
CA VAL A 368 16.30 -15.58 2.06
C VAL A 368 17.10 -16.09 0.85
N GLY A 369 18.43 -16.09 0.96
CA GLY A 369 19.34 -16.68 -0.01
C GLY A 369 20.11 -17.84 0.62
N GLU A 370 20.32 -18.92 -0.14
CA GLU A 370 20.93 -20.16 0.35
C GLU A 370 22.16 -20.52 -0.50
N TYR A 371 23.33 -20.50 0.14
CA TYR A 371 24.63 -20.58 -0.52
C TYR A 371 25.56 -21.58 0.18
N GLY A 372 25.09 -22.83 0.32
CA GLY A 372 25.83 -23.90 1.02
C GLY A 372 25.60 -23.83 2.52
N ASP A 373 26.67 -23.60 3.29
CA ASP A 373 26.58 -23.37 4.75
C ASP A 373 26.04 -21.98 5.13
N THR A 374 26.03 -21.06 4.15
CA THR A 374 25.79 -19.63 4.37
C THR A 374 24.40 -19.24 3.90
N PHE A 375 23.58 -18.77 4.84
CA PHE A 375 22.23 -18.25 4.60
C PHE A 375 22.25 -16.72 4.72
N LEU A 376 21.64 -16.02 3.78
CA LEU A 376 21.50 -14.56 3.79
C LEU A 376 20.02 -14.18 3.90
N PHE A 377 19.68 -13.07 4.54
CA PHE A 377 18.29 -12.59 4.57
C PHE A 377 18.16 -11.07 4.57
N GLY A 378 16.98 -10.57 4.22
CA GLY A 378 16.65 -9.16 4.37
C GLY A 378 15.33 -8.72 3.73
N SER A 379 14.97 -7.45 3.95
CA SER A 379 13.78 -6.82 3.35
C SER A 379 13.93 -6.52 1.87
N GLU A 380 15.16 -6.37 1.37
CA GLU A 380 15.47 -5.99 -0.01
C GLU A 380 16.69 -6.77 -0.49
N VAL A 381 16.65 -7.34 -1.71
CA VAL A 381 17.73 -8.22 -2.22
C VAL A 381 19.04 -7.46 -2.43
N LYS A 382 19.01 -6.13 -2.63
CA LYS A 382 20.23 -5.30 -2.69
C LYS A 382 21.13 -5.47 -1.46
N ALA A 383 20.56 -5.70 -0.27
CA ALA A 383 21.34 -5.97 0.93
C ALA A 383 22.08 -7.31 0.89
N LEU A 384 21.52 -8.33 0.22
CA LEU A 384 22.19 -9.62 0.04
C LEU A 384 23.37 -9.51 -0.94
N ARG A 385 23.35 -8.55 -1.89
CA ARG A 385 24.43 -8.32 -2.88
C ARG A 385 25.77 -7.92 -2.24
N GLU A 386 25.73 -7.29 -1.06
CA GLU A 386 26.93 -6.87 -0.31
C GLU A 386 27.70 -8.03 0.35
N HIS A 387 27.11 -9.24 0.32
CA HIS A 387 27.69 -10.44 0.89
C HIS A 387 28.42 -11.28 -0.17
N SER A 388 29.67 -11.66 0.14
CA SER A 388 30.57 -12.40 -0.78
C SER A 388 30.07 -13.76 -1.30
N ALA A 389 28.97 -14.29 -0.74
CA ALA A 389 28.32 -15.53 -1.18
C ALA A 389 27.26 -15.33 -2.28
N PHE A 390 26.71 -14.11 -2.42
CA PHE A 390 25.67 -13.80 -3.39
C PHE A 390 26.23 -13.81 -4.82
N ARG A 391 25.51 -14.42 -5.76
CA ARG A 391 26.00 -14.65 -7.13
C ARG A 391 25.42 -13.73 -8.22
N GLY A 392 24.22 -13.19 -8.02
CA GLY A 392 23.57 -12.33 -9.02
C GLY A 392 23.12 -13.00 -10.32
N GLU A 393 23.18 -14.34 -10.41
CA GLU A 393 22.63 -15.11 -11.54
C GLU A 393 21.12 -14.83 -11.68
N ILE A 394 20.66 -14.45 -12.88
CA ILE A 394 19.24 -14.30 -13.18
C ILE A 394 18.59 -15.70 -13.31
N ASP A 395 17.50 -15.92 -12.58
CA ASP A 395 16.66 -17.10 -12.74
C ASP A 395 15.77 -16.93 -13.99
N ARG A 396 15.97 -17.80 -14.98
CA ARG A 396 15.27 -17.76 -16.27
C ARG A 396 13.81 -18.21 -16.17
N GLU A 397 13.45 -19.08 -15.21
CA GLU A 397 12.03 -19.38 -14.93
C GLU A 397 11.36 -18.17 -14.27
N ALA A 398 12.04 -17.50 -13.34
CA ALA A 398 11.54 -16.28 -12.71
C ALA A 398 11.36 -15.15 -13.74
N LEU A 399 12.28 -14.98 -14.70
CA LEU A 399 12.15 -14.02 -15.79
C LEU A 399 10.98 -14.37 -16.73
N ARG A 400 10.80 -15.66 -17.05
CA ARG A 400 9.63 -16.11 -17.82
C ARG A 400 8.33 -15.77 -17.09
N GLU A 401 8.29 -16.00 -15.78
CA GLU A 401 7.10 -15.73 -14.96
C GLU A 401 6.86 -14.22 -14.82
N TYR A 402 7.91 -13.43 -14.70
CA TYR A 402 7.84 -11.97 -14.74
C TYR A 402 7.16 -11.45 -16.02
N VAL A 403 7.58 -11.87 -17.21
CA VAL A 403 6.91 -11.41 -18.45
C VAL A 403 5.49 -11.98 -18.62
N GLN A 404 5.16 -13.06 -17.91
CA GLN A 404 3.83 -13.65 -17.92
C GLN A 404 2.85 -12.93 -17.01
N TYR A 405 3.26 -12.65 -15.77
CA TYR A 405 2.40 -12.15 -14.69
C TYR A 405 2.61 -10.66 -14.36
N GLU A 406 3.66 -10.03 -14.89
CA GLU A 406 4.15 -8.68 -14.54
C GLU A 406 4.83 -8.57 -13.16
N TYR A 407 5.03 -9.70 -12.49
CA TYR A 407 5.80 -9.85 -11.26
C TYR A 407 6.40 -11.26 -11.20
N VAL A 408 7.47 -11.46 -10.43
CA VAL A 408 7.96 -12.80 -10.08
C VAL A 408 7.08 -13.38 -8.97
N PRO A 409 6.42 -14.54 -9.14
CA PRO A 409 5.59 -15.10 -8.07
C PRO A 409 6.41 -15.74 -6.95
N THR A 410 6.02 -15.52 -5.69
CA THR A 410 6.51 -16.25 -4.51
C THR A 410 6.27 -17.76 -4.73
N PRO A 411 7.22 -18.67 -4.39
CA PRO A 411 8.43 -18.43 -3.62
C PRO A 411 9.67 -17.96 -4.41
N ARG A 412 9.65 -17.92 -5.74
CA ARG A 412 10.81 -17.48 -6.53
C ARG A 412 11.19 -16.02 -6.25
N SER A 413 12.44 -15.67 -6.56
CA SER A 413 12.85 -14.30 -6.87
C SER A 413 13.52 -14.27 -8.24
N ILE A 414 13.72 -13.07 -8.81
CA ILE A 414 14.44 -12.91 -10.09
C ILE A 414 15.90 -13.40 -10.04
N PHE A 415 16.48 -13.55 -8.83
CA PHE A 415 17.84 -14.03 -8.63
C PHE A 415 17.86 -15.49 -8.18
N ARG A 416 18.66 -16.29 -8.88
CA ARG A 416 18.86 -17.72 -8.59
C ARG A 416 19.51 -17.90 -7.22
N GLY A 417 18.98 -18.85 -6.44
CA GLY A 417 19.42 -19.09 -5.07
C GLY A 417 18.85 -18.13 -4.02
N VAL A 418 18.03 -17.14 -4.44
CA VAL A 418 17.25 -16.27 -3.54
C VAL A 418 15.76 -16.54 -3.73
N ARG A 419 15.03 -16.65 -2.62
CA ARG A 419 13.60 -16.94 -2.57
C ARG A 419 12.88 -15.99 -1.60
N LYS A 420 11.61 -15.73 -1.87
CA LYS A 420 10.71 -14.99 -0.97
C LYS A 420 10.18 -15.95 0.10
N VAL A 421 10.15 -15.48 1.36
CA VAL A 421 9.54 -16.22 2.47
C VAL A 421 8.02 -16.22 2.30
N SER A 422 7.36 -17.36 2.51
CA SER A 422 5.91 -17.47 2.34
C SER A 422 5.19 -16.65 3.41
N PRO A 423 4.13 -15.89 3.07
CA PRO A 423 3.41 -15.11 4.07
C PRO A 423 2.53 -16.00 4.95
N GLY A 424 2.40 -15.60 6.22
CA GLY A 424 1.81 -16.45 7.26
C GLY A 424 2.70 -17.63 7.65
N SER A 425 4.00 -17.57 7.37
CA SER A 425 4.98 -18.63 7.66
C SER A 425 6.23 -18.06 8.33
N TYR A 426 6.97 -18.93 9.01
CA TYR A 426 8.32 -18.63 9.49
C TYR A 426 9.32 -19.67 8.97
N LEU A 427 10.56 -19.22 8.76
CA LEU A 427 11.69 -20.12 8.59
C LEU A 427 12.33 -20.38 9.94
N ARG A 428 12.81 -21.60 10.14
CA ARG A 428 13.72 -21.98 11.22
C ARG A 428 15.03 -22.43 10.60
N ILE A 429 16.10 -21.71 10.90
CA ILE A 429 17.47 -22.02 10.46
C ILE A 429 18.25 -22.54 11.67
N ALA A 430 18.80 -23.76 11.54
CA ALA A 430 19.45 -24.50 12.62
C ALA A 430 20.45 -25.51 12.04
N SER A 431 21.70 -25.52 12.54
CA SER A 431 22.74 -26.52 12.19
C SER A 431 22.92 -26.73 10.68
N GLY A 432 22.99 -25.64 9.90
CA GLY A 432 23.11 -25.69 8.44
C GLY A 432 21.85 -26.15 7.69
N SER A 433 20.73 -26.38 8.39
CA SER A 433 19.45 -26.75 7.80
C SER A 433 18.43 -25.62 7.92
N LEU A 434 17.56 -25.51 6.91
CA LEU A 434 16.45 -24.57 6.85
C LEU A 434 15.14 -25.36 6.76
N ARG A 435 14.12 -24.94 7.53
CA ARG A 435 12.74 -25.44 7.43
C ARG A 435 11.76 -24.27 7.39
N GLU A 436 10.62 -24.46 6.75
CA GLU A 436 9.56 -23.45 6.62
C GLU A 436 8.25 -24.03 7.20
N GLU A 437 7.62 -23.28 8.10
CA GLU A 437 6.43 -23.71 8.86
C GLU A 437 5.35 -22.63 8.77
N THR A 438 4.17 -23.00 8.26
CA THR A 438 3.02 -22.09 8.06
C THR A 438 2.19 -22.00 9.33
N PHE A 439 2.12 -20.81 9.93
CA PHE A 439 1.29 -20.51 11.11
C PHE A 439 -0.09 -19.93 10.75
N TRP A 440 -0.29 -19.47 9.51
CA TRP A 440 -1.58 -18.97 9.03
C TRP A 440 -1.70 -19.03 7.50
N GLN A 441 -2.91 -19.34 7.01
CA GLN A 441 -3.26 -19.24 5.59
C GLN A 441 -4.71 -18.75 5.41
N PRO A 442 -5.07 -18.09 4.30
CA PRO A 442 -6.45 -17.67 4.04
C PRO A 442 -7.37 -18.88 3.90
N SER A 443 -8.40 -19.01 4.75
CA SER A 443 -9.42 -20.05 4.64
C SER A 443 -10.74 -19.50 4.09
N PHE A 444 -11.38 -20.27 3.22
CA PHE A 444 -12.67 -19.95 2.60
C PHE A 444 -13.73 -20.94 3.05
N THR A 445 -14.40 -20.64 4.18
CA THR A 445 -15.55 -21.40 4.68
C THR A 445 -16.77 -20.50 4.69
N ALA A 446 -17.53 -20.48 3.59
CA ALA A 446 -18.64 -19.55 3.40
C ALA A 446 -19.76 -19.76 4.43
N ASP A 447 -20.03 -18.73 5.23
CA ASP A 447 -21.06 -18.74 6.28
C ASP A 447 -22.45 -18.55 5.65
N LYS A 448 -23.11 -19.67 5.34
CA LYS A 448 -24.43 -19.71 4.72
C LYS A 448 -25.55 -19.18 5.62
N THR A 449 -25.30 -18.96 6.92
CA THR A 449 -26.28 -18.41 7.88
C THR A 449 -26.28 -16.88 7.93
N LEU A 450 -25.20 -16.26 7.44
CA LEU A 450 -24.97 -14.83 7.59
C LEU A 450 -25.94 -13.99 6.74
N THR A 451 -26.89 -13.33 7.41
CA THR A 451 -27.81 -12.37 6.77
C THR A 451 -27.07 -11.13 6.27
N LEU A 452 -27.56 -10.48 5.22
CA LEU A 452 -26.96 -9.23 4.69
C LEU A 452 -26.86 -8.13 5.76
N SER A 453 -27.87 -8.01 6.64
CA SER A 453 -27.87 -7.03 7.73
C SER A 453 -26.86 -7.37 8.83
N GLY A 454 -26.61 -8.66 9.09
CA GLY A 454 -25.53 -9.11 9.95
C GLY A 454 -24.16 -8.80 9.33
N ALA A 455 -23.98 -9.17 8.05
CA ALA A 455 -22.74 -8.92 7.31
C ALA A 455 -22.36 -7.43 7.26
N LEU A 456 -23.35 -6.55 7.09
CA LEU A 456 -23.14 -5.11 7.10
C LEU A 456 -22.63 -4.62 8.47
N ARG A 457 -23.28 -5.01 9.58
CA ARG A 457 -22.83 -4.61 10.93
C ARG A 457 -21.44 -5.15 11.27
N THR A 458 -21.16 -6.41 10.94
CA THR A 458 -19.86 -7.01 11.24
C THR A 458 -18.74 -6.35 10.43
N LEU A 459 -18.96 -6.05 9.14
CA LEU A 459 -17.99 -5.29 8.35
C LEU A 459 -17.78 -3.88 8.91
N ASP A 460 -18.85 -3.24 9.38
CA ASP A 460 -18.80 -1.89 9.96
C ASP A 460 -17.90 -1.82 11.19
N THR A 461 -18.11 -2.71 12.16
CA THR A 461 -17.29 -2.82 13.37
C THR A 461 -15.82 -3.15 13.03
N LEU A 462 -15.59 -4.12 12.12
CA LEU A 462 -14.24 -4.55 11.78
C LEU A 462 -13.43 -3.49 11.03
N LEU A 463 -14.05 -2.71 10.15
CA LEU A 463 -13.37 -1.59 9.47
C LEU A 463 -13.12 -0.41 10.43
N ALA A 464 -14.08 -0.07 11.30
CA ALA A 464 -13.89 0.97 12.31
C ALA A 464 -12.73 0.63 13.26
N GLN A 465 -12.72 -0.59 13.81
CA GLN A 465 -11.63 -1.09 14.65
C GLN A 465 -10.29 -1.08 13.90
N SER A 466 -10.25 -1.67 12.70
CA SER A 466 -9.00 -1.80 11.95
C SER A 466 -8.37 -0.45 11.57
N VAL A 467 -9.19 0.55 11.27
CA VAL A 467 -8.70 1.91 11.00
C VAL A 467 -8.20 2.57 12.29
N ALA A 468 -8.94 2.47 13.40
CA ALA A 468 -8.52 3.01 14.69
C ALA A 468 -7.17 2.41 15.18
N GLU A 469 -6.99 1.09 15.05
CA GLU A 469 -5.71 0.39 15.28
C GLU A 469 -4.55 1.03 14.51
N ARG A 470 -4.75 1.34 13.22
CA ARG A 470 -3.69 1.83 12.31
C ARG A 470 -3.37 3.30 12.47
N LEU A 471 -4.25 4.08 13.11
CA LEU A 471 -4.00 5.48 13.45
C LEU A 471 -3.03 5.65 14.64
N VAL A 472 -2.76 4.61 15.43
CA VAL A 472 -1.81 4.66 16.55
C VAL A 472 -0.38 4.88 16.04
N ALA A 473 0.18 6.05 16.32
CA ALA A 473 1.52 6.50 15.97
C ALA A 473 1.89 7.73 16.81
N ASP A 474 3.18 7.91 17.15
CA ASP A 474 3.74 9.10 17.80
C ASP A 474 4.22 10.16 16.77
N VAL A 475 3.80 10.02 15.51
CA VAL A 475 4.20 10.83 14.35
C VAL A 475 2.97 11.19 13.47
N PRO A 476 3.04 12.23 12.61
CA PRO A 476 1.90 12.63 11.77
C PRO A 476 1.41 11.53 10.81
N VAL A 477 0.09 11.36 10.75
CA VAL A 477 -0.60 10.31 9.98
C VAL A 477 -1.58 10.92 8.97
N GLY A 478 -1.48 10.53 7.70
CA GLY A 478 -2.37 10.94 6.61
C GLY A 478 -3.15 9.78 5.98
N ILE A 479 -3.83 10.05 4.86
CA ILE A 479 -4.61 9.07 4.09
C ILE A 479 -4.36 9.24 2.60
N PHE A 480 -4.15 8.15 1.86
CA PHE A 480 -4.17 8.17 0.39
C PHE A 480 -5.62 8.14 -0.10
N LEU A 481 -6.05 9.17 -0.85
CA LEU A 481 -7.44 9.40 -1.26
C LEU A 481 -7.56 9.51 -2.78
N SER A 482 -7.94 8.41 -3.44
CA SER A 482 -8.10 8.34 -4.91
C SER A 482 -9.47 8.77 -5.43
N GLY A 483 -10.42 9.13 -4.56
CA GLY A 483 -11.84 9.19 -4.94
C GLY A 483 -12.48 7.82 -5.21
N GLY A 484 -11.70 6.73 -5.18
CA GLY A 484 -12.22 5.36 -5.14
C GLY A 484 -12.85 5.03 -3.79
N ILE A 485 -13.90 4.19 -3.81
CA ILE A 485 -14.69 3.84 -2.61
C ILE A 485 -13.86 3.28 -1.45
N ASP A 486 -12.74 2.65 -1.75
CA ASP A 486 -11.90 1.93 -0.78
C ASP A 486 -11.11 2.89 0.10
N SER A 487 -10.33 3.78 -0.53
CA SER A 487 -9.70 4.91 0.15
C SER A 487 -10.72 5.84 0.80
N SER A 488 -11.90 6.00 0.20
CA SER A 488 -12.96 6.84 0.77
C SER A 488 -13.60 6.21 2.01
N ALA A 489 -13.71 4.88 2.07
CA ALA A 489 -14.15 4.16 3.27
C ALA A 489 -13.11 4.27 4.39
N VAL A 490 -11.83 4.09 4.07
CA VAL A 490 -10.73 4.31 5.02
C VAL A 490 -10.75 5.75 5.56
N ALA A 491 -10.94 6.75 4.70
CA ALA A 491 -11.05 8.14 5.12
C ALA A 491 -12.26 8.40 6.02
N TYR A 492 -13.43 7.85 5.68
CA TYR A 492 -14.63 7.95 6.52
C TYR A 492 -14.40 7.39 7.92
N TYR A 493 -13.85 6.17 8.04
CA TYR A 493 -13.57 5.56 9.35
C TYR A 493 -12.47 6.28 10.12
N ALA A 494 -11.49 6.89 9.43
CA ALA A 494 -10.42 7.62 10.10
C ALA A 494 -10.91 8.94 10.71
N VAL A 495 -11.79 9.67 10.01
CA VAL A 495 -12.48 10.85 10.57
C VAL A 495 -13.46 10.42 11.68
N ALA A 496 -14.20 9.33 11.50
CA ALA A 496 -15.10 8.78 12.53
C ALA A 496 -14.37 8.30 13.79
N ALA A 497 -13.08 7.98 13.72
CA ALA A 497 -12.22 7.68 14.86
C ALA A 497 -11.77 8.92 15.65
N GLY A 498 -12.30 10.11 15.34
CA GLY A 498 -12.16 11.32 16.17
C GLY A 498 -10.91 12.15 15.93
N ARG A 499 -10.08 11.84 14.91
CA ARG A 499 -8.99 12.75 14.52
C ARG A 499 -9.54 13.90 13.70
N THR A 500 -9.43 15.11 14.26
CA THR A 500 -9.64 16.37 13.54
C THR A 500 -8.48 16.65 12.58
N ALA A 501 -8.77 17.40 11.50
CA ALA A 501 -7.78 17.91 10.54
C ALA A 501 -6.82 16.86 9.91
N ILE A 502 -7.28 15.61 9.69
CA ILE A 502 -6.47 14.60 8.98
C ILE A 502 -6.14 15.08 7.57
N GLU A 503 -4.87 14.97 7.17
CA GLU A 503 -4.44 15.27 5.81
C GLU A 503 -4.72 14.12 4.85
N SER A 504 -5.30 14.42 3.70
CA SER A 504 -5.61 13.44 2.65
C SER A 504 -4.93 13.80 1.34
N PHE A 505 -4.27 12.81 0.72
CA PHE A 505 -3.35 12.99 -0.40
C PHE A 505 -3.89 12.35 -1.67
N SER A 506 -3.94 13.11 -2.76
CA SER A 506 -4.29 12.62 -4.09
C SER A 506 -3.22 13.03 -5.11
N ILE A 507 -3.27 12.44 -6.31
CA ILE A 507 -2.57 12.98 -7.48
C ILE A 507 -3.51 13.10 -8.67
N GLY A 508 -3.29 14.14 -9.47
CA GLY A 508 -3.93 14.37 -10.75
C GLY A 508 -3.02 14.05 -11.94
N PHE A 509 -3.63 13.95 -13.11
CA PHE A 509 -2.96 13.86 -14.41
C PHE A 509 -3.46 14.99 -15.32
N GLY A 510 -2.67 15.42 -16.31
CA GLY A 510 -3.12 16.40 -17.31
C GLY A 510 -4.19 15.83 -18.24
N GLU A 511 -4.12 14.52 -18.51
CA GLU A 511 -5.03 13.78 -19.35
C GLU A 511 -6.36 13.51 -18.62
N ARG A 512 -7.41 14.27 -19.00
CA ARG A 512 -8.75 14.27 -18.38
C ARG A 512 -9.41 12.90 -18.16
N SER A 513 -9.01 11.85 -18.89
CA SER A 513 -9.57 10.50 -18.74
C SER A 513 -8.87 9.63 -17.68
N PHE A 514 -7.74 10.10 -17.14
CA PHE A 514 -6.95 9.41 -16.10
C PHE A 514 -7.03 10.14 -14.75
N ASN A 515 -7.28 11.45 -14.76
CA ASN A 515 -7.46 12.28 -13.58
C ASN A 515 -8.67 11.86 -12.71
N GLU A 516 -8.45 11.58 -11.41
CA GLU A 516 -9.50 11.29 -10.41
C GLU A 516 -9.62 12.38 -9.33
N SER A 517 -8.92 13.51 -9.50
CA SER A 517 -8.83 14.60 -8.51
C SER A 517 -10.19 15.16 -8.10
N ARG A 518 -11.13 15.24 -9.04
CA ARG A 518 -12.48 15.78 -8.79
C ARG A 518 -13.26 14.91 -7.80
N GLU A 519 -13.11 13.59 -7.87
CA GLU A 519 -13.72 12.65 -6.94
C GLU A 519 -12.99 12.59 -5.60
N ALA A 520 -11.65 12.70 -5.59
CA ALA A 520 -10.87 12.82 -4.37
C ALA A 520 -11.27 14.08 -3.57
N HIS A 521 -11.30 15.24 -4.24
CA HIS A 521 -11.74 16.51 -3.66
C HIS A 521 -13.18 16.44 -3.15
N ALA A 522 -14.12 15.88 -3.94
CA ALA A 522 -15.52 15.74 -3.51
C ALA A 522 -15.70 14.85 -2.25
N VAL A 523 -14.83 13.86 -2.03
CA VAL A 523 -14.80 13.08 -0.79
C VAL A 523 -14.15 13.88 0.35
N ALA A 524 -13.03 14.57 0.08
CA ALA A 524 -12.33 15.36 1.08
C ALA A 524 -13.22 16.48 1.65
N THR A 525 -13.95 17.21 0.80
CA THR A 525 -14.94 18.22 1.21
C THR A 525 -16.07 17.60 2.02
N ALA A 526 -16.57 16.42 1.63
CA ALA A 526 -17.65 15.73 2.34
C ALA A 526 -17.25 15.13 3.70
N LEU A 527 -15.94 14.95 3.95
CA LEU A 527 -15.38 14.41 5.19
C LEU A 527 -14.62 15.45 6.02
N GLY A 528 -14.44 16.69 5.54
CA GLY A 528 -13.72 17.76 6.25
C GLY A 528 -12.21 17.52 6.38
N THR A 529 -11.59 16.73 5.51
CA THR A 529 -10.13 16.46 5.55
C THR A 529 -9.34 17.57 4.87
N THR A 530 -8.14 17.88 5.38
CA THR A 530 -7.18 18.79 4.76
C THR A 530 -6.63 18.16 3.47
N HIS A 531 -7.22 18.46 2.32
CA HIS A 531 -6.82 17.83 1.06
C HIS A 531 -5.55 18.46 0.47
N ARG A 532 -4.63 17.61 0.01
CA ARG A 532 -3.44 17.98 -0.73
C ARG A 532 -3.39 17.18 -2.03
N GLU A 533 -3.16 17.86 -3.14
CA GLU A 533 -3.11 17.29 -4.48
C GLU A 533 -1.82 17.71 -5.19
N ALA A 534 -1.20 16.79 -5.95
CA ALA A 534 -0.10 17.10 -6.86
C ALA A 534 -0.42 16.55 -8.27
N THR A 535 -0.04 17.26 -9.33
CA THR A 535 -0.17 16.75 -10.71
C THR A 535 1.10 16.01 -11.12
N LEU A 536 0.97 14.80 -11.67
CA LEU A 536 2.07 14.05 -12.27
C LEU A 536 2.08 14.26 -13.80
N THR A 537 3.15 14.84 -14.35
CA THR A 537 3.34 14.96 -15.80
C THR A 537 4.19 13.82 -16.37
N ALA A 538 4.22 13.69 -17.70
CA ALA A 538 5.11 12.76 -18.39
C ALA A 538 6.60 13.06 -18.15
N SER A 539 6.97 14.33 -17.94
CA SER A 539 8.37 14.73 -17.67
C SER A 539 8.81 14.32 -16.27
N ASP A 540 7.94 14.51 -15.27
CA ASP A 540 8.18 14.02 -13.91
C ASP A 540 8.29 12.49 -13.93
N ALA A 541 7.36 11.82 -14.63
CA ALA A 541 7.34 10.37 -14.75
C ALA A 541 8.65 9.80 -15.32
N LEU A 542 9.23 10.42 -16.37
CA LEU A 542 10.56 10.07 -16.89
C LEU A 542 11.66 10.25 -15.85
N ALA A 543 11.69 11.41 -15.17
CA ALA A 543 12.72 11.74 -14.18
C ALA A 543 12.74 10.78 -12.97
N LEU A 544 11.61 10.14 -12.65
CA LEU A 544 11.50 9.15 -11.58
C LEU A 544 12.02 7.75 -11.97
N LEU A 545 12.09 7.41 -13.26
CA LEU A 545 12.40 6.02 -13.70
C LEU A 545 13.75 5.49 -13.19
N PRO A 546 14.87 6.24 -13.20
CA PRO A 546 16.13 5.75 -12.66
C PRO A 546 16.07 5.50 -11.14
N GLY A 547 15.32 6.33 -10.41
CA GLY A 547 15.08 6.17 -8.97
C GLY A 547 14.21 4.95 -8.64
N ILE A 548 13.19 4.68 -9.46
CA ILE A 548 12.35 3.49 -9.36
C ILE A 548 13.18 2.23 -9.66
N ALA A 549 13.97 2.22 -10.74
CA ALA A 549 14.86 1.11 -11.07
C ALA A 549 15.89 0.85 -9.94
N ALA A 550 16.49 1.90 -9.36
CA ALA A 550 17.40 1.80 -8.21
C ALA A 550 16.70 1.53 -6.85
N THR A 551 15.37 1.56 -6.80
CA THR A 551 14.58 1.19 -5.62
C THR A 551 14.23 -0.29 -5.64
N PHE A 552 13.75 -0.80 -6.76
CA PHE A 552 13.17 -2.13 -6.87
C PHE A 552 14.25 -3.19 -7.09
N ASP A 553 14.40 -4.15 -6.16
CA ASP A 553 15.38 -5.26 -6.34
C ASP A 553 14.92 -6.32 -7.34
N GLU A 554 13.64 -6.34 -7.70
CA GLU A 554 13.07 -7.22 -8.72
C GLU A 554 12.29 -6.37 -9.74
N PRO A 555 12.27 -6.75 -11.02
CA PRO A 555 11.50 -6.04 -12.03
C PRO A 555 9.99 -6.15 -11.71
N ILE A 556 9.24 -5.06 -11.95
CA ILE A 556 7.79 -5.01 -11.80
C ILE A 556 7.17 -4.37 -13.05
N GLY A 557 6.18 -5.02 -13.64
CA GLY A 557 5.47 -4.55 -14.84
C GLY A 557 4.27 -3.66 -14.51
N ASP A 558 3.86 -3.58 -13.24
CA ASP A 558 2.81 -2.65 -12.79
C ASP A 558 3.24 -1.19 -13.00
N VAL A 559 2.77 -0.61 -14.11
CA VAL A 559 3.02 0.79 -14.48
C VAL A 559 2.52 1.79 -13.42
N SER A 560 1.63 1.37 -12.50
CA SER A 560 1.23 2.22 -11.37
C SER A 560 2.35 2.45 -10.36
N VAL A 561 3.52 1.82 -10.50
CA VAL A 561 4.70 2.12 -9.67
C VAL A 561 5.08 3.60 -9.75
N ILE A 562 5.02 4.23 -10.93
CA ILE A 562 5.37 5.64 -11.13
C ILE A 562 4.45 6.56 -10.31
N PRO A 563 3.11 6.52 -10.44
CA PRO A 563 2.22 7.33 -9.63
C PRO A 563 2.25 6.99 -8.13
N THR A 564 2.49 5.73 -7.73
CA THR A 564 2.64 5.39 -6.30
C THR A 564 3.92 5.98 -5.71
N TYR A 565 5.03 5.97 -6.45
CA TYR A 565 6.32 6.56 -6.05
C TYR A 565 6.18 8.08 -5.89
N PHE A 566 5.60 8.76 -6.89
CA PHE A 566 5.35 10.21 -6.84
C PHE A 566 4.40 10.62 -5.72
N LEU A 567 3.27 9.93 -5.54
CA LEU A 567 2.34 10.16 -4.42
C LEU A 567 3.04 10.01 -3.06
N SER A 568 3.94 9.05 -2.94
CA SER A 568 4.72 8.83 -1.71
C SER A 568 5.74 9.95 -1.48
N GLN A 569 6.47 10.38 -2.51
CA GLN A 569 7.40 11.52 -2.45
C GLN A 569 6.69 12.84 -2.11
N PHE A 570 5.43 12.98 -2.53
CA PHE A 570 4.59 14.13 -2.22
C PHE A 570 4.08 14.08 -0.77
N ALA A 571 3.44 12.98 -0.38
CA ALA A 571 2.87 12.84 0.96
C ALA A 571 3.93 12.86 2.08
N ARG A 572 5.15 12.36 1.81
CA ARG A 572 6.20 12.32 2.83
C ARG A 572 6.62 13.68 3.38
N ARG A 573 6.43 14.74 2.60
CA ARG A 573 6.71 16.14 2.98
C ARG A 573 5.80 16.65 4.11
N HIS A 574 4.80 15.86 4.49
CA HIS A 574 3.74 16.24 5.43
C HIS A 574 3.47 15.17 6.48
N VAL A 575 3.53 13.88 6.13
CA VAL A 575 3.22 12.76 7.03
C VAL A 575 4.25 11.64 6.95
N VAL A 576 4.45 10.94 8.06
CA VAL A 576 5.40 9.82 8.18
C VAL A 576 4.68 8.47 7.99
N VAL A 577 3.39 8.43 8.29
CA VAL A 577 2.50 7.29 8.09
C VAL A 577 1.31 7.73 7.22
N ALA A 578 0.82 6.87 6.34
CA ALA A 578 -0.44 7.06 5.63
C ALA A 578 -1.30 5.78 5.64
N LEU A 579 -2.62 5.93 5.58
CA LEU A 579 -3.54 4.79 5.43
C LEU A 579 -3.98 4.63 3.97
N GLY A 580 -3.91 3.40 3.45
CA GLY A 580 -4.23 3.02 2.07
C GLY A 580 -5.49 2.14 1.95
N GLY A 581 -6.10 2.10 0.76
CA GLY A 581 -7.32 1.33 0.46
C GLY A 581 -7.09 -0.13 0.02
N ASP A 582 -5.85 -0.60 0.09
CA ASP A 582 -5.35 -1.80 -0.60
C ASP A 582 -5.90 -3.11 -0.01
N GLY A 583 -6.09 -4.12 -0.88
CA GLY A 583 -6.74 -5.39 -0.54
C GLY A 583 -8.26 -5.40 -0.72
N ALA A 584 -8.92 -4.24 -0.86
CA ALA A 584 -10.37 -4.16 -0.96
C ALA A 584 -10.94 -4.74 -2.26
N ASP A 585 -10.20 -4.70 -3.39
CA ASP A 585 -10.63 -5.32 -4.65
C ASP A 585 -10.52 -6.86 -4.56
N GLU A 586 -9.51 -7.38 -3.88
CA GLU A 586 -9.18 -8.80 -3.76
C GLU A 586 -10.01 -9.53 -2.70
N LEU A 587 -10.47 -8.81 -1.67
CA LEU A 587 -11.39 -9.33 -0.66
C LEU A 587 -12.86 -9.27 -1.11
N PHE A 588 -13.26 -8.23 -1.87
CA PHE A 588 -14.66 -7.95 -2.20
C PHE A 588 -15.01 -8.05 -3.70
N ALA A 589 -14.21 -8.79 -4.48
CA ALA A 589 -14.44 -9.05 -5.91
C ALA A 589 -14.62 -7.76 -6.73
N GLY A 590 -13.66 -6.84 -6.62
CA GLY A 590 -13.77 -5.46 -7.08
C GLY A 590 -13.48 -5.23 -8.57
N TYR A 591 -12.52 -5.97 -9.13
CA TYR A 591 -12.03 -5.79 -10.49
C TYR A 591 -13.06 -6.12 -11.59
N PRO A 592 -12.98 -5.45 -12.76
CA PRO A 592 -13.77 -5.81 -13.94
C PRO A 592 -13.54 -7.24 -14.43
N THR A 593 -12.43 -7.89 -14.07
CA THR A 593 -12.16 -9.30 -14.39
C THR A 593 -13.18 -10.25 -13.75
N PHE A 594 -13.73 -9.95 -12.57
CA PHE A 594 -14.82 -10.76 -11.98
C PHE A 594 -16.15 -10.60 -12.73
N GLN A 595 -16.36 -9.44 -13.36
CA GLN A 595 -17.47 -9.24 -14.30
C GLN A 595 -17.23 -10.01 -15.59
N ALA A 596 -15.98 -10.01 -16.09
CA ALA A 596 -15.56 -10.76 -17.26
C ALA A 596 -15.70 -12.29 -17.06
N ASP A 597 -15.31 -12.85 -15.92
CA ASP A 597 -15.46 -14.29 -15.63
C ASP A 597 -16.92 -14.75 -15.72
N ARG A 598 -17.82 -13.97 -15.10
CA ARG A 598 -19.27 -14.21 -15.17
C ARG A 598 -19.83 -14.14 -16.61
N LEU A 599 -19.25 -13.30 -17.46
CA LEU A 599 -19.62 -13.20 -18.89
C LEU A 599 -18.94 -14.30 -19.73
N ALA A 600 -17.73 -14.75 -19.37
CA ALA A 600 -16.99 -15.80 -20.06
C ALA A 600 -17.66 -17.17 -19.89
N ASP A 601 -18.32 -17.41 -18.76
CA ASP A 601 -19.16 -18.60 -18.59
C ASP A 601 -20.38 -18.58 -19.50
N VAL A 602 -21.07 -17.43 -19.64
CA VAL A 602 -22.18 -17.27 -20.61
C VAL A 602 -21.67 -17.42 -22.06
N TYR A 603 -20.53 -16.79 -22.39
CA TYR A 603 -19.91 -16.85 -23.71
C TYR A 603 -19.56 -18.29 -24.14
N ARG A 604 -19.08 -19.14 -23.23
CA ARG A 604 -18.70 -20.52 -23.56
C ARG A 604 -19.88 -21.44 -23.91
N PHE A 605 -21.12 -21.09 -23.53
CA PHE A 605 -22.32 -21.78 -24.01
C PHE A 605 -22.64 -21.47 -25.48
N LEU A 606 -22.03 -20.45 -26.10
CA LEU A 606 -22.20 -20.17 -27.53
C LEU A 606 -21.54 -21.27 -28.38
N PRO A 607 -22.21 -21.75 -29.45
CA PRO A 607 -21.61 -22.61 -30.46
C PRO A 607 -20.30 -22.06 -31.04
N ARG A 608 -19.33 -22.94 -31.30
CA ARG A 608 -17.98 -22.56 -31.78
C ARG A 608 -17.99 -21.67 -33.03
N LEU A 609 -18.97 -21.83 -33.92
CA LEU A 609 -19.11 -21.00 -35.13
C LEU A 609 -19.42 -19.53 -34.79
N LEU A 610 -20.31 -19.28 -33.82
CA LEU A 610 -20.63 -17.92 -33.38
C LEU A 610 -19.44 -17.28 -32.64
N ARG A 611 -18.68 -18.07 -31.85
CA ARG A 611 -17.46 -17.59 -31.19
C ARG A 611 -16.38 -17.18 -32.19
N LYS A 612 -16.10 -18.00 -33.20
CA LYS A 612 -15.22 -17.61 -34.33
C LYS A 612 -15.70 -16.37 -35.08
N GLY A 613 -17.02 -16.20 -35.25
CA GLY A 613 -17.59 -14.99 -35.81
C GLY A 613 -17.29 -13.73 -34.98
N VAL A 614 -17.45 -13.81 -33.66
CA VAL A 614 -17.10 -12.73 -32.72
C VAL A 614 -15.59 -12.45 -32.74
N GLU A 615 -14.75 -13.48 -32.69
CA GLU A 615 -13.28 -13.35 -32.76
C GLU A 615 -12.83 -12.64 -34.05
N SER A 616 -13.39 -13.03 -35.19
CA SER A 616 -13.13 -12.39 -36.49
C SER A 616 -13.59 -10.94 -36.53
N LEU A 617 -14.79 -10.62 -36.05
CA LEU A 617 -15.28 -9.23 -35.99
C LEU A 617 -14.41 -8.35 -35.07
N VAL A 618 -13.96 -8.90 -33.94
CA VAL A 618 -13.17 -8.16 -32.94
C VAL A 618 -11.73 -7.93 -33.40
N SER A 619 -11.14 -8.83 -34.19
CA SER A 619 -9.80 -8.63 -34.75
C SER A 619 -9.73 -7.44 -35.73
N HIS A 620 -10.86 -7.09 -36.36
CA HIS A 620 -11.00 -5.96 -37.30
C HIS A 620 -11.43 -4.63 -36.64
N LEU A 621 -11.73 -4.59 -35.33
CA LEU A 621 -12.07 -3.34 -34.65
C LEU A 621 -10.85 -2.41 -34.55
N PRO A 622 -10.97 -1.11 -34.89
CA PRO A 622 -9.86 -0.16 -34.78
C PRO A 622 -9.41 0.03 -33.32
N SER A 623 -8.10 0.22 -33.13
CA SER A 623 -7.48 0.36 -31.81
C SER A 623 -7.76 1.73 -31.19
N GLY A 624 -8.57 1.80 -30.14
CA GLY A 624 -8.86 3.04 -29.42
C GLY A 624 -7.71 3.50 -28.50
N THR A 625 -7.51 4.81 -28.41
CA THR A 625 -6.44 5.44 -27.59
C THR A 625 -6.89 5.85 -26.18
N SER A 626 -8.18 5.69 -25.84
CA SER A 626 -8.76 6.08 -24.55
C SER A 626 -8.53 5.04 -23.44
N TYR A 627 -8.64 5.47 -22.17
CA TYR A 627 -8.54 4.62 -20.98
C TYR A 627 -9.38 3.34 -21.10
N PHE A 628 -8.70 2.20 -21.25
CA PHE A 628 -9.30 0.90 -21.60
C PHE A 628 -10.40 1.04 -22.67
N SER A 629 -10.03 1.29 -23.93
CA SER A 629 -10.96 1.31 -25.05
C SER A 629 -11.84 0.05 -25.15
N PHE A 630 -12.98 0.13 -25.84
CA PHE A 630 -13.94 -0.99 -25.91
C PHE A 630 -13.35 -2.19 -26.69
N ASP A 631 -12.65 -1.90 -27.78
CA ASP A 631 -11.83 -2.84 -28.55
C ASP A 631 -10.77 -3.53 -27.68
N PHE A 632 -9.99 -2.79 -26.87
CA PHE A 632 -9.00 -3.39 -25.97
C PHE A 632 -9.64 -4.32 -24.94
N LYS A 633 -10.72 -3.87 -24.28
CA LYS A 633 -11.48 -4.69 -23.32
C LYS A 633 -12.00 -5.98 -23.96
N LEU A 634 -12.47 -5.91 -25.20
CA LEU A 634 -13.09 -7.03 -25.91
C LEU A 634 -12.04 -8.01 -26.48
N ARG A 635 -10.92 -7.51 -27.03
CA ARG A 635 -9.75 -8.32 -27.41
C ARG A 635 -9.20 -9.06 -26.18
N LYS A 636 -8.94 -8.35 -25.08
CA LYS A 636 -8.46 -8.96 -23.83
C LYS A 636 -9.47 -9.95 -23.22
N PHE A 637 -10.77 -9.68 -23.29
CA PHE A 637 -11.79 -10.65 -22.88
C PHE A 637 -11.60 -11.97 -23.62
N LEU A 638 -11.54 -11.95 -24.96
CA LEU A 638 -11.38 -13.14 -25.80
C LEU A 638 -10.06 -13.89 -25.54
N GLU A 639 -8.94 -13.19 -25.35
CA GLU A 639 -7.62 -13.79 -25.01
C GLU A 639 -7.66 -14.74 -23.78
N GLY A 640 -8.63 -14.55 -22.88
CA GLY A 640 -8.83 -15.40 -21.70
C GLY A 640 -10.16 -16.17 -21.66
N ALA A 641 -11.21 -15.76 -22.37
CA ALA A 641 -12.57 -16.31 -22.18
C ALA A 641 -12.68 -17.82 -22.41
N ASP A 642 -11.98 -18.33 -23.43
CA ASP A 642 -11.95 -19.75 -23.81
C ASP A 642 -10.97 -20.60 -22.97
N ALA A 643 -10.10 -19.98 -22.16
CA ALA A 643 -9.18 -20.69 -21.30
C ALA A 643 -9.90 -21.43 -20.13
N PRO A 644 -9.30 -22.49 -19.57
CA PRO A 644 -9.78 -23.11 -18.34
C PRO A 644 -9.96 -22.07 -17.24
N ARG A 645 -11.07 -22.15 -16.50
CA ARG A 645 -11.56 -21.08 -15.61
C ARG A 645 -10.49 -20.52 -14.67
N ARG A 646 -9.71 -21.40 -14.02
CA ARG A 646 -8.62 -21.03 -13.11
C ARG A 646 -7.50 -20.18 -13.75
N TYR A 647 -7.26 -20.30 -15.06
CA TYR A 647 -6.21 -19.55 -15.76
C TYR A 647 -6.68 -18.22 -16.36
N ARG A 648 -8.01 -17.99 -16.52
CA ARG A 648 -8.56 -16.79 -17.18
C ARG A 648 -8.00 -15.49 -16.62
N HIS A 649 -8.03 -15.36 -15.28
CA HIS A 649 -7.58 -14.17 -14.59
C HIS A 649 -6.07 -13.93 -14.76
N ALA A 650 -5.24 -14.98 -14.75
CA ALA A 650 -3.82 -14.85 -15.06
C ALA A 650 -3.60 -14.31 -16.49
N ARG A 651 -4.35 -14.79 -17.48
CA ARG A 651 -4.26 -14.31 -18.87
C ARG A 651 -4.75 -12.87 -19.05
N TRP A 652 -5.78 -12.46 -18.32
CA TRP A 652 -6.30 -11.08 -18.34
C TRP A 652 -5.40 -10.08 -17.60
N LEU A 653 -4.73 -10.52 -16.54
CA LEU A 653 -3.79 -9.70 -15.76
C LEU A 653 -2.39 -9.66 -16.37
N GLY A 654 -1.95 -10.68 -17.11
CA GLY A 654 -0.61 -10.74 -17.71
C GLY A 654 -0.40 -9.86 -18.95
N SER A 655 0.83 -9.86 -19.48
CA SER A 655 1.21 -9.18 -20.73
C SER A 655 1.68 -10.15 -21.85
N PHE A 656 2.53 -11.13 -21.54
CA PHE A 656 2.96 -12.20 -22.46
C PHE A 656 2.47 -13.59 -22.00
N PRO A 657 1.29 -14.06 -22.46
CA PRO A 657 0.84 -15.42 -22.15
C PRO A 657 1.77 -16.49 -22.78
N PRO A 658 1.72 -17.76 -22.31
CA PRO A 658 2.71 -18.77 -22.67
C PRO A 658 2.92 -18.97 -24.17
N GLU A 659 1.85 -18.83 -24.96
CA GLU A 659 1.85 -19.15 -26.39
C GLU A 659 2.66 -18.16 -27.25
N VAL A 660 2.98 -16.96 -26.72
CA VAL A 660 3.82 -15.96 -27.41
C VAL A 660 5.25 -15.86 -26.87
N GLN A 661 5.55 -16.55 -25.76
CA GLN A 661 6.88 -16.49 -25.13
C GLN A 661 7.97 -17.12 -26.00
N GLY A 662 7.61 -18.11 -26.83
CA GLY A 662 8.54 -18.76 -27.78
C GLY A 662 9.01 -17.86 -28.93
N GLU A 663 8.30 -16.76 -29.25
CA GLU A 663 8.82 -15.73 -30.14
C GLU A 663 9.59 -14.63 -29.37
N LEU A 664 9.22 -14.35 -28.12
CA LEU A 664 9.79 -13.29 -27.30
C LEU A 664 11.21 -13.59 -26.82
N PHE A 665 11.47 -14.81 -26.36
CA PHE A 665 12.78 -15.18 -25.82
C PHE A 665 13.74 -15.59 -26.94
N ARG A 666 15.03 -15.28 -26.76
CA ARG A 666 16.09 -15.61 -27.73
C ARG A 666 16.35 -17.12 -27.80
N GLU A 667 16.22 -17.80 -26.66
CA GLU A 667 16.34 -19.25 -26.52
C GLU A 667 14.96 -19.82 -26.15
N PRO A 668 14.49 -20.89 -26.83
CA PRO A 668 13.19 -21.47 -26.54
C PRO A 668 13.19 -22.20 -25.19
N TYR A 669 12.11 -22.02 -24.42
CA TYR A 669 11.90 -22.74 -23.17
C TYR A 669 10.81 -23.80 -23.35
N ASP A 670 11.17 -25.08 -23.22
CA ASP A 670 10.18 -26.11 -22.89
C ASP A 670 9.94 -26.11 -21.38
N VAL A 671 8.68 -26.06 -20.96
CA VAL A 671 8.28 -26.10 -19.54
C VAL A 671 6.95 -26.83 -19.39
N PRO A 672 6.92 -28.02 -18.76
CA PRO A 672 5.73 -28.88 -18.70
C PRO A 672 4.44 -28.27 -18.12
N ASN A 673 4.53 -27.25 -17.26
CA ASN A 673 3.37 -26.48 -16.82
C ASN A 673 3.68 -24.98 -16.69
N PRO A 674 3.21 -24.11 -17.61
CA PRO A 674 3.39 -22.67 -17.52
C PRO A 674 2.49 -21.96 -16.50
N PHE A 675 1.57 -22.68 -15.85
CA PHE A 675 0.68 -22.16 -14.81
C PHE A 675 0.84 -22.89 -13.46
N VAL A 676 2.03 -23.47 -13.19
CA VAL A 676 2.32 -24.25 -11.96
C VAL A 676 1.89 -23.52 -10.68
N HIS A 677 2.25 -22.24 -10.54
CA HIS A 677 1.85 -21.36 -9.42
C HIS A 677 0.34 -21.25 -9.21
N VAL A 678 -0.44 -21.28 -10.30
CA VAL A 678 -1.91 -21.21 -10.25
C VAL A 678 -2.48 -22.56 -9.84
N ASP A 679 -1.93 -23.66 -10.36
CA ASP A 679 -2.33 -25.03 -9.99
C ASP A 679 -1.89 -25.42 -8.57
N GLU A 680 -0.89 -24.74 -8.00
CA GLU A 680 -0.48 -24.81 -6.60
C GLU A 680 -1.47 -24.08 -5.70
N ARG A 681 -1.70 -22.78 -5.95
CA ARG A 681 -2.65 -21.96 -5.19
C ARG A 681 -4.10 -22.47 -5.28
N VAL A 682 -4.47 -23.16 -6.35
CA VAL A 682 -5.76 -23.87 -6.49
C VAL A 682 -5.81 -25.16 -5.65
N ARG A 683 -4.68 -25.83 -5.40
CA ARG A 683 -4.59 -26.97 -4.46
C ARG A 683 -4.62 -26.50 -3.01
N GLU A 684 -3.95 -25.40 -2.68
CA GLU A 684 -4.03 -24.74 -1.36
C GLU A 684 -5.47 -24.34 -1.01
N ALA A 685 -6.26 -23.99 -2.03
CA ALA A 685 -7.70 -23.68 -1.94
C ALA A 685 -8.61 -24.84 -2.36
N SER A 686 -8.28 -26.08 -1.96
CA SER A 686 -9.04 -27.30 -2.30
C SER A 686 -10.53 -27.19 -1.95
N ASP A 687 -10.82 -26.69 -0.76
CA ASP A 687 -12.15 -26.73 -0.14
C ASP A 687 -13.02 -25.52 -0.56
N ALA A 688 -12.38 -24.49 -1.12
CA ALA A 688 -13.02 -23.30 -1.65
C ALA A 688 -13.80 -23.63 -2.93
N ASN A 689 -14.96 -22.99 -3.15
CA ASN A 689 -15.63 -23.12 -4.45
C ASN A 689 -14.87 -22.34 -5.55
N GLU A 690 -15.21 -22.61 -6.80
CA GLU A 690 -14.54 -22.01 -7.96
C GLU A 690 -14.38 -20.47 -7.89
N ALA A 691 -15.40 -19.74 -7.45
CA ALA A 691 -15.32 -18.27 -7.34
C ALA A 691 -14.46 -17.80 -6.15
N GLU A 692 -14.35 -18.62 -5.11
CA GLU A 692 -13.49 -18.38 -3.95
C GLU A 692 -12.03 -18.71 -4.24
N ARG A 693 -11.75 -19.77 -5.01
CA ARG A 693 -10.41 -20.05 -5.58
C ARG A 693 -9.88 -18.89 -6.41
N THR A 694 -10.74 -18.24 -7.19
CA THR A 694 -10.36 -17.01 -7.91
C THR A 694 -9.94 -15.90 -6.95
N LEU A 695 -10.62 -15.72 -5.82
CA LEU A 695 -10.25 -14.73 -4.80
C LEU A 695 -8.96 -15.12 -4.05
N TYR A 696 -8.74 -16.40 -3.79
CA TYR A 696 -7.48 -16.92 -3.25
C TYR A 696 -6.30 -16.58 -4.18
N LEU A 697 -6.45 -16.79 -5.49
CA LEU A 697 -5.45 -16.43 -6.50
C LEU A 697 -5.13 -14.93 -6.55
N TYR A 698 -6.11 -14.05 -6.28
CA TYR A 698 -5.82 -12.63 -6.07
C TYR A 698 -5.06 -12.38 -4.77
N GLN A 699 -5.51 -12.95 -3.65
CA GLN A 699 -4.93 -12.69 -2.32
C GLN A 699 -3.51 -13.25 -2.13
N ARG A 700 -3.18 -14.37 -2.80
CA ARG A 700 -1.87 -15.05 -2.71
C ARG A 700 -1.05 -14.94 -4.00
N GLY A 701 -1.49 -14.13 -4.96
CA GLY A 701 -0.77 -13.78 -6.18
C GLY A 701 -0.71 -12.27 -6.32
N TYR A 702 -1.58 -11.72 -7.17
CA TYR A 702 -1.66 -10.29 -7.52
C TYR A 702 -1.51 -9.31 -6.33
N LEU A 703 -2.26 -9.50 -5.24
CA LEU A 703 -2.14 -8.65 -4.04
C LEU A 703 -0.74 -8.73 -3.42
N MET A 704 -0.22 -9.95 -3.30
CA MET A 704 0.90 -10.33 -2.45
C MET A 704 2.26 -10.11 -3.11
N ASP A 705 2.36 -10.40 -4.41
CA ASP A 705 3.59 -10.31 -5.20
C ASP A 705 3.68 -9.05 -6.07
N GLU A 706 2.56 -8.34 -6.33
CA GLU A 706 2.52 -7.14 -7.17
C GLU A 706 2.07 -5.91 -6.38
N VAL A 707 0.83 -5.87 -5.90
CA VAL A 707 0.24 -4.67 -5.27
C VAL A 707 0.99 -4.28 -3.99
N LEU A 708 1.22 -5.22 -3.07
CA LEU A 708 1.93 -4.97 -1.81
C LEU A 708 3.44 -4.77 -2.01
N VAL A 709 4.05 -5.47 -2.98
CA VAL A 709 5.47 -5.28 -3.32
C VAL A 709 5.73 -3.89 -3.89
N LYS A 710 4.86 -3.43 -4.80
CA LYS A 710 4.85 -2.05 -5.29
C LYS A 710 4.63 -1.07 -4.15
N LEU A 711 3.60 -1.27 -3.34
CA LEU A 711 3.22 -0.33 -2.29
C LEU A 711 4.36 -0.14 -1.28
N ASP A 712 4.90 -1.24 -0.73
CA ASP A 712 6.04 -1.16 0.18
C ASP A 712 7.23 -0.50 -0.53
N ARG A 713 7.76 -1.03 -1.63
CA ARG A 713 8.97 -0.46 -2.27
C ARG A 713 8.82 1.01 -2.67
N ALA A 714 7.68 1.41 -3.23
CA ALA A 714 7.46 2.80 -3.67
C ALA A 714 7.26 3.77 -2.50
N THR A 715 6.63 3.37 -1.39
CA THR A 715 6.48 4.25 -0.23
C THR A 715 7.77 4.27 0.60
N MET A 716 8.47 3.14 0.69
CA MET A 716 9.75 2.95 1.38
C MET A 716 10.93 3.65 0.71
N ALA A 717 10.89 3.92 -0.60
CA ALA A 717 11.88 4.75 -1.29
C ALA A 717 11.94 6.19 -0.76
N HIS A 718 10.77 6.69 -0.35
CA HIS A 718 10.61 7.96 0.36
C HIS A 718 10.34 7.73 1.85
N ALA A 719 10.56 6.51 2.32
CA ALA A 719 10.44 6.12 3.70
C ALA A 719 9.14 6.65 4.35
N LEU A 720 8.01 6.25 3.77
CA LEU A 720 6.65 6.55 4.19
C LEU A 720 6.00 5.21 4.55
N GLU A 721 5.46 5.06 5.76
CA GLU A 721 4.73 3.82 6.08
C GLU A 721 3.30 3.89 5.57
N VAL A 722 2.93 3.01 4.63
CA VAL A 722 1.51 2.80 4.29
C VAL A 722 0.92 1.61 5.02
N ARG A 723 -0.22 1.84 5.67
CA ARG A 723 -1.00 0.87 6.44
C ARG A 723 -2.31 0.56 5.72
N SER A 724 -2.58 -0.72 5.42
CA SER A 724 -3.82 -1.15 4.76
C SER A 724 -4.83 -1.71 5.78
N PRO A 725 -5.98 -1.05 6.06
CA PRO A 725 -6.98 -1.51 7.03
C PRO A 725 -7.77 -2.72 6.54
N PHE A 726 -8.09 -2.79 5.24
CA PHE A 726 -8.75 -3.97 4.67
C PHE A 726 -7.95 -5.27 4.87
N LEU A 727 -6.64 -5.18 5.12
CA LEU A 727 -5.75 -6.31 5.43
C LEU A 727 -5.51 -6.51 6.94
N ALA A 728 -6.45 -6.15 7.81
CA ALA A 728 -6.54 -6.75 9.14
C ALA A 728 -6.94 -8.22 9.04
N THR A 729 -6.33 -9.09 9.85
CA THR A 729 -6.62 -10.53 9.91
C THR A 729 -8.13 -10.79 10.02
N SER A 730 -8.80 -10.09 10.94
CA SER A 730 -10.24 -10.19 11.18
C SER A 730 -11.09 -9.74 9.98
N VAL A 731 -10.68 -8.68 9.25
CA VAL A 731 -11.36 -8.23 8.02
C VAL A 731 -11.18 -9.25 6.89
N VAL A 732 -9.98 -9.81 6.73
CA VAL A 732 -9.66 -10.84 5.72
C VAL A 732 -10.45 -12.12 5.98
N GLU A 733 -10.42 -12.64 7.21
CA GLU A 733 -11.12 -13.87 7.60
C GLU A 733 -12.64 -13.71 7.52
N PHE A 734 -13.17 -12.58 7.99
CA PHE A 734 -14.59 -12.26 7.80
C PHE A 734 -14.95 -12.17 6.32
N ALA A 735 -14.16 -11.46 5.52
CA ALA A 735 -14.40 -11.33 4.08
C ALA A 735 -14.35 -12.69 3.36
N ASN A 736 -13.45 -13.60 3.72
CA ASN A 736 -13.37 -14.93 3.10
C ASN A 736 -14.46 -15.90 3.60
N ARG A 737 -15.08 -15.63 4.74
CA ARG A 737 -16.33 -16.28 5.18
C ARG A 737 -17.60 -15.70 4.54
N LEU A 738 -17.56 -14.55 3.86
CA LEU A 738 -18.75 -13.99 3.19
C LEU A 738 -19.22 -14.88 2.03
N PRO A 739 -20.52 -15.22 1.93
CA PRO A 739 -21.09 -15.76 0.71
C PRO A 739 -20.74 -14.89 -0.50
N TYR A 740 -20.19 -15.50 -1.56
CA TYR A 740 -19.64 -14.77 -2.72
C TYR A 740 -20.61 -13.73 -3.34
N HIS A 741 -21.93 -13.98 -3.26
CA HIS A 741 -22.96 -13.07 -3.76
C HIS A 741 -23.17 -11.78 -2.94
N PHE A 742 -22.47 -11.61 -1.81
CA PHE A 742 -22.29 -10.33 -1.11
C PHE A 742 -21.06 -9.55 -1.61
N LYS A 743 -20.11 -10.22 -2.27
CA LYS A 743 -18.96 -9.59 -2.95
C LYS A 743 -19.37 -9.11 -4.35
N LEU A 744 -19.86 -10.03 -5.19
CA LEU A 744 -20.37 -9.77 -6.53
C LEU A 744 -21.87 -10.11 -6.62
N ARG A 745 -22.75 -9.10 -6.67
CA ARG A 745 -24.20 -9.30 -6.85
C ARG A 745 -24.63 -8.92 -8.27
N GLY A 746 -24.96 -9.92 -9.09
CA GLY A 746 -25.18 -9.73 -10.52
C GLY A 746 -23.88 -9.26 -11.18
N MET A 747 -23.88 -8.04 -11.70
CA MET A 747 -22.68 -7.36 -12.23
C MET A 747 -22.09 -6.32 -11.25
N THR A 748 -22.68 -6.13 -10.06
CA THR A 748 -22.23 -5.12 -9.09
C THR A 748 -21.11 -5.68 -8.22
N THR A 749 -19.87 -5.25 -8.50
CA THR A 749 -18.67 -5.52 -7.71
C THR A 749 -18.69 -4.77 -6.37
N LYS A 750 -17.94 -5.26 -5.36
CA LYS A 750 -17.87 -4.70 -3.99
C LYS A 750 -19.25 -4.46 -3.36
N TYR A 751 -20.24 -5.34 -3.61
CA TYR A 751 -21.64 -5.08 -3.28
C TYR A 751 -21.88 -4.75 -1.80
N LEU A 752 -21.28 -5.51 -0.87
CA LEU A 752 -21.40 -5.27 0.56
C LEU A 752 -20.82 -3.90 0.97
N LEU A 753 -19.62 -3.54 0.48
CA LEU A 753 -18.97 -2.26 0.76
C LEU A 753 -19.75 -1.06 0.15
N LYS A 754 -20.20 -1.18 -1.11
CA LYS A 754 -21.09 -0.18 -1.74
C LYS A 754 -22.42 -0.02 -1.01
N LYS A 755 -22.92 -1.08 -0.37
CA LYS A 755 -24.14 -1.04 0.45
C LYS A 755 -23.89 -0.43 1.84
N LEU A 756 -22.74 -0.69 2.45
CA LEU A 756 -22.30 -0.14 3.74
C LEU A 756 -22.04 1.37 3.66
N MET A 757 -21.32 1.82 2.64
CA MET A 757 -20.95 3.24 2.50
C MET A 757 -22.07 4.12 1.91
N LYS A 758 -23.24 3.56 1.55
CA LYS A 758 -24.36 4.35 1.00
C LYS A 758 -24.90 5.31 2.07
N GLY A 759 -24.81 6.62 1.80
CA GLY A 759 -25.23 7.67 2.74
C GLY A 759 -24.12 8.12 3.69
N ARG A 760 -22.94 7.48 3.64
CA ARG A 760 -21.71 7.89 4.34
C ARG A 760 -20.69 8.57 3.42
N LEU A 761 -20.81 8.33 2.12
CA LEU A 761 -20.03 8.97 1.05
C LEU A 761 -20.96 9.55 -0.02
N PRO A 762 -20.49 10.53 -0.82
CA PRO A 762 -21.25 11.09 -1.93
C PRO A 762 -21.73 10.03 -2.91
N ALA A 763 -22.97 10.14 -3.39
CA ALA A 763 -23.62 9.11 -4.21
C ALA A 763 -22.86 8.77 -5.51
N ALA A 764 -22.13 9.74 -6.08
CA ALA A 764 -21.26 9.56 -7.24
C ALA A 764 -20.14 8.53 -6.99
N ILE A 765 -19.57 8.49 -5.78
CA ILE A 765 -18.48 7.58 -5.39
C ILE A 765 -19.01 6.14 -5.27
N ILE A 766 -20.20 5.99 -4.71
CA ILE A 766 -20.88 4.69 -4.57
C ILE A 766 -21.25 4.11 -5.94
N SER A 767 -21.67 4.95 -6.90
CA SER A 767 -22.02 4.53 -8.26
C SER A 767 -20.82 4.44 -9.22
N ARG A 768 -19.66 5.04 -8.91
CA ARG A 768 -18.43 4.98 -9.72
C ARG A 768 -18.05 3.54 -10.08
N ARG A 769 -17.61 3.35 -11.33
CA ARG A 769 -16.96 2.11 -11.80
C ARG A 769 -15.51 2.08 -11.31
N LYS A 770 -14.93 0.90 -11.10
CA LYS A 770 -13.52 0.80 -10.68
C LYS A 770 -12.61 1.34 -11.79
N GLN A 771 -11.88 2.41 -11.47
CA GLN A 771 -10.73 2.92 -12.22
C GLN A 771 -9.44 2.40 -11.57
N GLY A 772 -8.44 2.13 -12.39
CA GLY A 772 -7.09 1.72 -11.98
C GLY A 772 -6.18 2.94 -11.94
N PHE A 773 -5.24 2.94 -11.00
CA PHE A 773 -4.34 4.05 -10.70
C PHE A 773 -3.17 4.14 -11.70
N THR A 774 -3.46 4.15 -13.00
CA THR A 774 -2.47 3.98 -14.08
C THR A 774 -2.26 5.28 -14.87
N ILE A 775 -1.09 5.38 -15.51
CA ILE A 775 -0.74 6.48 -16.43
C ILE A 775 -1.29 6.23 -17.86
N PRO A 776 -1.37 7.26 -18.71
CA PRO A 776 -1.67 7.14 -20.14
C PRO A 776 -0.49 6.57 -20.96
N LEU A 777 0.04 5.41 -20.53
CA LEU A 777 1.23 4.73 -21.04
C LEU A 777 1.29 4.61 -22.58
N ALA A 778 0.18 4.30 -23.23
CA ALA A 778 0.10 4.16 -24.69
C ALA A 778 0.28 5.49 -25.45
N LEU A 779 -0.08 6.63 -24.84
CA LEU A 779 0.20 7.95 -25.40
C LEU A 779 1.64 8.36 -25.10
N TRP A 780 2.12 8.08 -23.88
CA TRP A 780 3.48 8.43 -23.49
C TRP A 780 4.53 7.64 -24.30
N LEU A 781 4.38 6.33 -24.52
CA LEU A 781 5.29 5.52 -25.35
C LEU A 781 5.35 5.97 -26.83
N ARG A 782 4.31 6.64 -27.33
CA ARG A 782 4.30 7.22 -28.70
C ARG A 782 4.90 8.63 -28.76
N GLY A 783 4.84 9.37 -27.65
CA GLY A 783 5.38 10.72 -27.49
C GLY A 783 6.52 10.76 -26.45
N PRO A 784 6.33 11.34 -25.25
CA PRO A 784 7.40 11.58 -24.27
C PRO A 784 8.36 10.40 -23.96
N PHE A 785 7.86 9.17 -23.86
CA PHE A 785 8.67 7.98 -23.55
C PHE A 785 9.25 7.32 -24.81
N ARG A 786 8.98 7.84 -26.02
CA ARG A 786 9.38 7.20 -27.28
C ARG A 786 10.89 7.00 -27.39
N GLU A 787 11.67 8.04 -27.10
CA GLU A 787 13.13 8.00 -27.23
C GLU A 787 13.74 6.96 -26.28
N LEU A 788 13.31 6.99 -25.00
CA LEU A 788 13.64 5.99 -23.99
C LEU A 788 13.28 4.58 -24.45
N ALA A 789 12.08 4.38 -24.99
CA ALA A 789 11.64 3.07 -25.48
C ALA A 789 12.47 2.59 -26.68
N THR A 790 12.88 3.48 -27.60
CA THR A 790 13.73 3.12 -28.75
C THR A 790 15.18 2.83 -28.37
N ASP A 791 15.73 3.48 -27.35
CA ASP A 791 17.09 3.23 -26.86
C ASP A 791 17.17 1.95 -26.01
N VAL A 792 16.31 1.86 -24.99
CA VAL A 792 16.32 0.75 -24.02
C VAL A 792 15.84 -0.56 -24.65
N LEU A 793 14.94 -0.53 -25.64
CA LEU A 793 14.55 -1.72 -26.40
C LEU A 793 15.28 -1.82 -27.77
N SER A 794 16.41 -1.13 -27.93
CA SER A 794 17.17 -1.16 -29.18
C SER A 794 17.69 -2.57 -29.49
N PRO A 795 17.69 -3.02 -30.77
CA PRO A 795 18.13 -4.37 -31.12
C PRO A 795 19.55 -4.71 -30.66
N ALA A 796 20.46 -3.73 -30.64
CA ALA A 796 21.84 -3.90 -30.18
C ALA A 796 21.93 -4.14 -28.65
N ARG A 797 21.06 -3.50 -27.85
CA ARG A 797 20.97 -3.72 -26.41
C ARG A 797 20.41 -5.11 -26.09
N LEU A 798 19.28 -5.45 -26.69
CA LEU A 798 18.64 -6.76 -26.53
C LEU A 798 19.56 -7.90 -26.97
N ALA A 799 20.30 -7.72 -28.08
CA ALA A 799 21.26 -8.71 -28.58
C ALA A 799 22.48 -8.90 -27.67
N ARG A 800 22.93 -7.85 -26.97
CA ARG A 800 24.02 -7.86 -25.98
C ARG A 800 23.60 -8.55 -24.67
N GLU A 801 22.37 -8.31 -24.23
CA GLU A 801 21.89 -8.77 -22.91
C GLU A 801 21.21 -10.15 -22.99
N GLY A 802 20.81 -10.56 -24.20
CA GLY A 802 20.68 -11.97 -24.58
C GLY A 802 19.36 -12.65 -24.21
N PHE A 803 18.55 -12.06 -23.33
CA PHE A 803 17.27 -12.65 -22.92
C PHE A 803 16.22 -12.65 -24.04
N PHE A 804 15.98 -11.48 -24.65
CA PHE A 804 14.88 -11.28 -25.60
C PHE A 804 15.34 -11.32 -27.07
N ASN A 805 14.43 -11.74 -27.93
CA ASN A 805 14.58 -11.76 -29.38
C ASN A 805 14.49 -10.34 -29.96
N PRO A 806 15.59 -9.75 -30.48
CA PRO A 806 15.61 -8.34 -30.89
C PRO A 806 14.55 -8.01 -31.95
N SER A 807 14.42 -8.83 -32.99
CA SER A 807 13.51 -8.59 -34.11
C SER A 807 12.03 -8.74 -33.72
N TYR A 808 11.72 -9.55 -32.71
CA TYR A 808 10.36 -9.63 -32.17
C TYR A 808 9.97 -8.35 -31.42
N VAL A 809 10.87 -7.85 -30.57
CA VAL A 809 10.62 -6.63 -29.78
C VAL A 809 10.59 -5.38 -30.69
N GLU A 810 11.48 -5.30 -31.67
CA GLU A 810 11.49 -4.26 -32.70
C GLU A 810 10.16 -4.21 -33.47
N ARG A 811 9.62 -5.37 -33.87
CA ARG A 811 8.29 -5.47 -34.51
C ARG A 811 7.18 -4.94 -33.60
N LEU A 812 7.16 -5.32 -32.32
CA LEU A 812 6.17 -4.79 -31.35
C LEU A 812 6.27 -3.26 -31.19
N LEU A 813 7.49 -2.72 -31.16
CA LEU A 813 7.73 -1.28 -31.01
C LEU A 813 7.27 -0.53 -32.28
N ALA A 814 7.65 -1.01 -33.47
CA ALA A 814 7.26 -0.43 -34.75
C ALA A 814 5.73 -0.45 -34.96
N GLU A 815 5.06 -1.57 -34.64
CA GLU A 815 3.59 -1.67 -34.70
C GLU A 815 2.90 -0.73 -33.72
N HIS A 816 3.51 -0.45 -32.56
CA HIS A 816 2.93 0.44 -31.57
C HIS A 816 3.09 1.92 -31.92
N LEU A 817 4.28 2.31 -32.40
CA LEU A 817 4.59 3.67 -32.83
C LEU A 817 3.87 4.06 -34.13
N ALA A 818 3.64 3.12 -35.04
CA ALA A 818 2.83 3.31 -36.25
C ALA A 818 1.31 3.15 -36.00
N GLU A 819 0.88 3.14 -34.73
CA GLU A 819 -0.51 2.97 -34.24
C GLU A 819 -1.28 1.71 -34.71
N ARG A 820 -0.64 0.79 -35.44
CA ARG A 820 -1.24 -0.45 -35.96
C ARG A 820 -1.77 -1.36 -34.84
N ALA A 821 -1.09 -1.36 -33.70
CA ALA A 821 -1.47 -2.13 -32.51
C ALA A 821 -1.20 -1.36 -31.20
N ASN A 822 -1.88 -1.79 -30.13
CA ASN A 822 -1.62 -1.29 -28.78
C ASN A 822 -0.80 -2.30 -27.95
N HIS A 823 0.51 -2.32 -28.19
CA HIS A 823 1.47 -3.12 -27.42
C HIS A 823 2.01 -2.42 -26.17
N ALA A 824 1.46 -1.27 -25.77
CA ALA A 824 1.99 -0.42 -24.69
C ALA A 824 2.32 -1.20 -23.41
N LYS A 825 1.41 -2.09 -23.01
CA LYS A 825 1.57 -2.97 -21.86
C LYS A 825 2.79 -3.91 -21.99
N ARG A 826 2.88 -4.63 -23.10
CA ARG A 826 3.99 -5.55 -23.42
C ARG A 826 5.34 -4.83 -23.48
N LEU A 827 5.38 -3.70 -24.18
CA LEU A 827 6.59 -2.88 -24.30
C LEU A 827 7.05 -2.37 -22.93
N TRP A 828 6.12 -1.98 -22.06
CA TRP A 828 6.43 -1.58 -20.68
C TRP A 828 6.95 -2.73 -19.81
N THR A 829 6.39 -3.95 -19.91
CA THR A 829 6.95 -5.11 -19.19
C THR A 829 8.42 -5.35 -19.57
N LEU A 830 8.77 -5.21 -20.87
CA LEU A 830 10.16 -5.34 -21.30
C LEU A 830 11.02 -4.15 -20.85
N LEU A 831 10.51 -2.92 -20.98
CA LEU A 831 11.21 -1.69 -20.58
C LEU A 831 11.55 -1.69 -19.08
N ALA A 832 10.62 -2.13 -18.24
CA ALA A 832 10.81 -2.21 -16.80
C ALA A 832 11.82 -3.30 -16.40
N PHE A 833 11.91 -4.42 -17.14
CA PHE A 833 13.01 -5.37 -16.97
C PHE A 833 14.36 -4.78 -17.40
N GLU A 834 14.44 -4.18 -18.58
CA GLU A 834 15.70 -3.67 -19.14
C GLU A 834 16.30 -2.54 -18.29
N LEU A 835 15.48 -1.60 -17.80
CA LEU A 835 15.89 -0.54 -16.87
C LEU A 835 16.38 -1.11 -15.52
N TRP A 836 15.72 -2.16 -15.04
CA TRP A 836 16.09 -2.87 -13.82
C TRP A 836 17.40 -3.66 -13.98
N TYR A 837 17.55 -4.39 -15.09
CA TYR A 837 18.69 -5.26 -15.36
C TYR A 837 19.98 -4.46 -15.57
N GLU A 838 19.89 -3.31 -16.24
CA GLU A 838 21.00 -2.36 -16.35
C GLU A 838 21.51 -1.87 -14.99
N ARG A 839 20.62 -1.70 -14.01
CA ARG A 839 20.99 -1.28 -12.66
C ARG A 839 21.49 -2.43 -11.78
N TRP A 840 20.96 -3.64 -11.92
CA TRP A 840 21.15 -4.73 -10.94
C TRP A 840 21.66 -6.06 -11.49
N GLY A 841 21.28 -6.42 -12.72
CA GLY A 841 21.53 -7.73 -13.31
C GLY A 841 22.87 -7.84 -14.02
N ARG A 842 23.50 -6.72 -14.38
CA ARG A 842 24.94 -6.69 -14.66
C ARG A 842 25.68 -6.98 -13.34
N GLY A 843 26.40 -8.11 -13.30
CA GLY A 843 27.11 -8.59 -12.11
C GLY A 843 28.28 -7.69 -11.73
N GLY A 844 28.01 -6.72 -10.85
CA GLY A 844 28.98 -5.73 -10.41
C GLY A 844 30.11 -6.33 -9.56
N ARG A 845 31.34 -6.14 -10.02
CA ARG A 845 32.53 -5.88 -9.21
C ARG A 845 33.04 -4.50 -9.59
#